data_AF-A0AA39HZU2-F1
#
_entry.id   AF-A0AA39HZU2-F1
#
_cell.length_a   1.000
_cell.length_b   1.000
_cell.length_c   1.000
_cell.angle_alpha   90.00
_cell.angle_beta   90.00
_cell.angle_gamma   90.00
#
_symmetry.space_group_name_H-M   'P 1'
#
loop_
_entity.id
_entity.type
_entity.pdbx_description
1 polymer ?
#
loop_
_entity_poly.entity_id
_entity_poly.type
_entity_poly.pdbx_seq_one_letter_code
_entity_poly.pdbx_strand_id
1 'polypeptide(L)'
;MDLPSSPSNDSLGEDASIYNYSFAPLRDPELLLADYANEFFTAAKGKNAKKREEVKKKRCARLRARSVVKKPDVVGVGDEESSNEDPKQQSTPRNKRKQQSTPREDARTITRINKSKEAQEANDRADVRRKKKRVKDSRKVQLSSDQAVFYYFHERKRSDVLDALFNEDTRQEHVNKVKEVGCEMPSIMRMYAHWRRIELKKTIKDAMEIWKCQACKKEQKTSEQKDLLEHIGTHERICSPCVVEHCGRRMKPRYMREHLKRFHARQYDHLEKELDYKLSRMLESFYEKARTQRNKYFPPEAFLRFDDKKIDNTQNLEDPKCRECGQMVRVNTARRAHVAQHLKLSYKCMIDDCEFRSNPMAINRHVLQYHSKKVGQLTAGELLDFKLIKDDFNKTIGDEFHKFFTCRNDNPVRKRVEAKDKRAKLAIFYYLYERKRQDVLEAIFDEETRKKFASKVEEMGIDITSILRTYAYWRRIELKKTIKGGIEIWKCQLCEKEIKATTVRDLINHIGTHEGGSCSCIVAGCGKLMKPTSLRGHLKNIHALHFDHLDKEQYHKLRRTLLSFYKKARTQRNKYFPPEAFLGFDDKKIGGKTQFEDPKCRDCGQMVRVNTARRYHVAQHLNLLCKCVVDGCEFRINPRTVIAHLSTRHSKKVAQLTAEELFELRRIRADFNKVMERELHKFFPYKEEISEDHFGDFL
;
A
#
# COMPACT_ATOMS: atom_id res chain seq x y z
N MET A 1 -0.18 65.97 -44.55
CA MET A 1 -1.16 66.70 -43.72
C MET A 1 -0.88 66.34 -42.30
N ASP A 2 -0.38 67.34 -41.59
CA ASP A 2 0.60 67.21 -40.52
C ASP A 2 0.00 66.83 -39.16
N LEU A 3 0.77 66.03 -38.43
CA LEU A 3 0.54 65.67 -37.03
C LEU A 3 0.87 66.88 -36.12
N PRO A 4 0.11 67.11 -35.03
CA PRO A 4 0.57 67.99 -33.97
C PRO A 4 1.31 67.21 -32.88
N SER A 5 2.47 67.77 -32.56
CA SER A 5 3.45 67.39 -31.55
C SER A 5 2.91 67.54 -30.13
N SER A 6 3.28 66.60 -29.27
CA SER A 6 3.10 66.66 -27.81
C SER A 6 3.98 67.74 -27.16
N PRO A 7 3.54 68.36 -26.05
CA PRO A 7 4.34 69.32 -25.32
C PRO A 7 5.32 68.63 -24.35
N SER A 8 6.53 69.20 -24.31
CA SER A 8 7.55 69.04 -23.28
C SER A 8 7.05 69.57 -21.94
N ASN A 9 7.26 68.82 -20.86
CA ASN A 9 7.22 69.33 -19.49
C ASN A 9 8.48 68.88 -18.75
N ASP A 10 9.28 69.88 -18.44
CA ASP A 10 10.40 69.84 -17.50
C ASP A 10 9.92 69.80 -16.05
N SER A 11 10.84 69.31 -15.22
CA SER A 11 11.07 69.67 -13.80
C SER A 11 9.97 69.44 -12.77
N LEU A 12 10.11 68.32 -12.02
CA LEU A 12 9.96 68.21 -10.56
C LEU A 12 10.76 66.94 -10.20
N GLY A 13 11.86 66.95 -9.46
CA GLY A 13 12.01 67.41 -8.08
C GLY A 13 12.78 66.29 -7.38
N GLU A 14 13.99 66.61 -6.90
CA GLU A 14 14.83 65.74 -6.08
C GLU A 14 14.10 65.42 -4.77
N ASP A 15 14.06 64.14 -4.38
CA ASP A 15 14.19 63.65 -3.00
C ASP A 15 13.77 62.16 -2.92
N ALA A 16 14.75 61.28 -3.09
CA ALA A 16 14.66 59.91 -2.60
C ALA A 16 16.08 59.41 -2.26
N SER A 17 16.45 59.57 -0.99
CA SER A 17 17.60 58.92 -0.37
C SER A 17 17.41 57.41 -0.38
N ILE A 18 18.00 56.76 -1.39
CA ILE A 18 18.11 55.31 -1.44
C ILE A 18 19.22 54.90 -0.45
N TYR A 19 18.84 54.09 0.54
CA TYR A 19 19.77 53.33 1.37
C TYR A 19 20.71 52.50 0.49
N ASN A 20 21.96 52.94 0.34
CA ASN A 20 23.04 52.13 -0.19
C ASN A 20 23.38 51.01 0.82
N TYR A 21 22.72 49.86 0.68
CA TYR A 21 23.23 48.61 1.25
C TYR A 21 24.39 48.12 0.38
N SER A 22 25.60 48.50 0.80
CA SER A 22 26.85 47.86 0.39
C SER A 22 26.75 46.37 0.73
N PHE A 23 26.59 45.53 -0.29
CA PHE A 23 26.75 44.09 -0.15
C PHE A 23 28.24 43.80 0.01
N ALA A 24 28.60 43.28 1.18
CA ALA A 24 29.89 42.63 1.36
C ALA A 24 30.06 41.51 0.32
N PRO A 25 31.26 41.31 -0.25
CA PRO A 25 31.48 40.28 -1.24
C PRO A 25 31.11 38.90 -0.68
N LEU A 26 30.29 38.17 -1.44
CA LEU A 26 29.89 36.79 -1.16
C LEU A 26 31.14 35.95 -0.89
N ARG A 27 31.24 35.43 0.34
CA ARG A 27 32.22 34.38 0.66
C ARG A 27 31.97 33.17 -0.23
N ASP A 28 33.06 32.55 -0.65
CA ASP A 28 33.08 31.33 -1.44
C ASP A 28 32.15 30.25 -0.81
N PRO A 29 31.15 29.75 -1.57
CA PRO A 29 30.25 28.68 -1.13
C PRO A 29 30.97 27.41 -0.64
N GLU A 30 32.19 27.11 -1.11
CA GLU A 30 32.96 25.96 -0.65
C GLU A 30 33.48 26.12 0.78
N LEU A 31 33.85 27.35 1.18
CA LEU A 31 34.29 27.67 2.54
C LEU A 31 33.14 27.62 3.55
N LEU A 32 31.93 28.04 3.16
CA LEU A 32 30.72 27.93 3.99
C LEU A 32 30.31 26.47 4.26
N LEU A 33 30.51 25.59 3.29
CA LEU A 33 30.25 24.15 3.44
C LEU A 33 31.28 23.47 4.35
N ALA A 34 32.55 23.88 4.28
CA ALA A 34 33.62 23.38 5.16
C ALA A 34 33.41 23.80 6.62
N ASP A 35 33.05 25.06 6.87
CA ASP A 35 32.78 25.58 8.22
C ASP A 35 31.56 24.90 8.85
N TYR A 36 30.49 24.69 8.07
CA TYR A 36 29.28 24.02 8.54
C TYR A 36 29.52 22.53 8.83
N ALA A 37 30.36 21.85 8.04
CA ALA A 37 30.76 20.48 8.30
C ALA A 37 31.57 20.38 9.61
N ASN A 38 32.51 21.29 9.84
CA ASN A 38 33.35 21.28 11.04
C ASN A 38 32.56 21.55 12.33
N GLU A 39 31.60 22.48 12.34
CA GLU A 39 30.70 22.68 13.49
C GLU A 39 29.80 21.46 13.75
N PHE A 40 29.33 20.80 12.70
CA PHE A 40 28.48 19.62 12.84
C PHE A 40 29.25 18.41 13.42
N PHE A 41 30.49 18.19 12.99
CA PHE A 41 31.32 17.09 13.47
C PHE A 41 31.84 17.29 14.90
N THR A 42 32.16 18.52 15.29
CA THR A 42 32.58 18.85 16.67
C THR A 42 31.43 18.72 17.67
N ALA A 43 30.21 19.16 17.30
CA ALA A 43 29.02 19.01 18.12
C ALA A 43 28.58 17.53 18.29
N ALA A 44 28.79 16.68 17.28
CA ALA A 44 28.48 15.25 17.33
C ALA A 44 29.43 14.47 18.25
N LYS A 45 30.73 14.82 18.27
CA LYS A 45 31.72 14.21 19.18
C LYS A 45 31.40 14.49 20.65
N GLY A 46 30.99 15.72 20.99
CA GLY A 46 30.62 16.10 22.37
C GLY A 46 29.37 15.37 22.91
N LYS A 47 28.37 15.11 22.06
CA LYS A 47 27.13 14.41 22.45
C LYS A 47 27.35 12.90 22.67
N ASN A 48 28.25 12.29 21.92
CA ASN A 48 28.57 10.86 22.05
C ASN A 48 29.42 10.55 23.31
N ALA A 49 30.28 11.47 23.74
CA ALA A 49 31.05 11.33 24.98
C ALA A 49 30.14 11.29 26.22
N LYS A 50 29.21 12.25 26.35
CA LYS A 50 28.24 12.31 27.47
C LYS A 50 27.37 11.06 27.55
N LYS A 51 26.92 10.54 26.40
CA LYS A 51 26.07 9.34 26.33
C LYS A 51 26.83 8.06 26.72
N ARG A 52 28.11 7.94 26.36
CA ARG A 52 28.98 6.82 26.80
C ARG A 52 29.19 6.81 28.31
N GLU A 53 29.32 7.98 28.92
CA GLU A 53 29.51 8.12 30.36
C GLU A 53 28.24 7.76 31.16
N GLU A 54 27.06 8.16 30.65
CA GLU A 54 25.77 7.82 31.25
C GLU A 54 25.48 6.30 31.19
N VAL A 55 25.86 5.64 30.08
CA VAL A 55 25.75 4.18 29.94
C VAL A 55 26.69 3.45 30.89
N LYS A 56 27.92 3.94 31.09
CA LYS A 56 28.84 3.39 32.10
C LYS A 56 28.27 3.51 33.52
N LYS A 57 27.69 4.67 33.88
CA LYS A 57 27.03 4.88 35.19
C LYS A 57 25.86 3.92 35.40
N LYS A 58 24.99 3.74 34.40
CA LYS A 58 23.85 2.80 34.47
C LYS A 58 24.28 1.34 34.57
N ARG A 59 25.38 0.95 33.92
CA ARG A 59 25.92 -0.42 34.00
C ARG A 59 26.52 -0.71 35.37
N CYS A 60 27.23 0.25 35.98
CA CYS A 60 27.74 0.10 37.36
C CYS A 60 26.60 0.00 38.40
N ALA A 61 25.53 0.78 38.26
CA ALA A 61 24.38 0.70 39.15
C ALA A 61 23.68 -0.68 39.10
N ARG A 62 23.61 -1.30 37.91
CA ARG A 62 22.99 -2.61 37.71
C ARG A 62 23.80 -3.77 38.30
N LEU A 63 25.12 -3.66 38.33
CA LEU A 63 25.99 -4.68 38.91
C LEU A 63 25.94 -4.66 40.44
N ARG A 64 25.78 -3.47 41.06
CA ARG A 64 25.57 -3.34 42.51
C ARG A 64 24.23 -3.88 42.99
N ALA A 65 23.19 -3.85 42.15
CA ALA A 65 21.86 -4.36 42.51
C ALA A 65 21.74 -5.90 42.46
N ARG A 66 22.75 -6.63 41.94
CA ARG A 66 22.70 -8.10 41.76
C ARG A 66 23.39 -8.91 42.86
N SER A 67 24.01 -8.27 43.85
CA SER A 67 24.73 -8.96 44.93
C SER A 67 23.89 -9.29 46.17
N VAL A 68 22.55 -9.15 46.12
CA VAL A 68 21.69 -9.42 47.29
C VAL A 68 20.47 -10.25 46.88
N VAL A 69 20.63 -11.58 46.75
CA VAL A 69 19.52 -12.53 46.91
C VAL A 69 20.06 -13.83 47.52
N LYS A 70 19.65 -14.10 48.76
CA LYS A 70 19.86 -15.37 49.48
C LYS A 70 18.95 -16.48 48.92
N LYS A 71 19.47 -17.70 48.87
CA LYS A 71 18.71 -18.96 48.65
C LYS A 71 17.82 -19.27 49.85
N PRO A 72 16.76 -20.09 49.66
CA PRO A 72 16.47 -21.11 50.67
C PRO A 72 16.28 -22.53 50.09
N ASP A 73 16.23 -23.43 51.07
CA ASP A 73 16.55 -24.85 51.08
C ASP A 73 15.52 -25.84 50.51
N VAL A 74 16.03 -27.08 50.46
CA VAL A 74 15.48 -28.35 49.98
C VAL A 74 14.89 -29.14 51.16
N VAL A 75 13.66 -29.65 51.03
CA VAL A 75 13.06 -30.84 51.70
C VAL A 75 11.81 -31.20 50.85
N GLY A 76 11.35 -32.42 50.58
CA GLY A 76 11.72 -33.79 50.93
C GLY A 76 10.54 -34.72 50.52
N VAL A 77 10.91 -35.90 50.01
CA VAL A 77 10.27 -37.23 49.83
C VAL A 77 8.80 -37.45 50.23
N GLY A 78 8.11 -38.29 49.42
CA GLY A 78 6.95 -39.09 49.82
C GLY A 78 6.34 -39.87 48.65
N ASP A 79 6.75 -41.13 48.49
CA ASP A 79 6.13 -42.17 47.65
C ASP A 79 4.93 -42.82 48.36
N GLU A 80 3.91 -43.28 47.62
CA GLU A 80 3.16 -44.51 47.96
C GLU A 80 2.27 -45.01 46.80
N GLU A 81 2.16 -46.34 46.73
CA GLU A 81 1.71 -47.19 45.62
C GLU A 81 0.22 -47.59 45.64
N SER A 82 -0.19 -48.21 44.53
CA SER A 82 -1.20 -49.29 44.42
C SER A 82 -2.68 -48.87 44.38
N SER A 83 -3.63 -49.54 43.71
CA SER A 83 -3.67 -50.74 42.86
C SER A 83 -5.02 -50.74 42.09
N ASN A 84 -5.09 -51.64 41.10
CA ASN A 84 -6.21 -51.94 40.18
C ASN A 84 -7.57 -52.26 40.84
N GLU A 85 -8.67 -52.07 40.09
CA GLU A 85 -9.52 -53.17 39.55
C GLU A 85 -10.76 -52.66 38.76
N ASP A 86 -11.01 -53.31 37.61
CA ASP A 86 -12.27 -53.33 36.82
C ASP A 86 -13.23 -54.39 37.42
N PRO A 87 -14.59 -54.32 37.28
CA PRO A 87 -15.21 -55.08 36.18
C PRO A 87 -16.55 -54.59 35.58
N LYS A 88 -16.88 -55.29 34.49
CA LYS A 88 -17.95 -55.31 33.48
C LYS A 88 -19.45 -55.28 33.90
N GLN A 89 -20.23 -54.61 33.03
CA GLN A 89 -21.47 -54.99 32.27
C GLN A 89 -22.82 -55.42 32.91
N GLN A 90 -23.88 -55.04 32.15
CA GLN A 90 -25.30 -55.50 32.08
C GLN A 90 -26.31 -54.71 32.95
N SER A 91 -27.61 -54.53 32.67
CA SER A 91 -28.52 -54.56 31.49
C SER A 91 -29.91 -54.01 31.93
N THR A 92 -30.54 -53.14 31.11
CA THR A 92 -32.01 -52.80 30.93
C THR A 92 -33.00 -52.74 32.16
N PRO A 93 -34.34 -52.48 32.00
CA PRO A 93 -34.93 -51.15 32.18
C PRO A 93 -36.10 -51.04 33.21
N ARG A 94 -36.59 -49.79 33.41
CA ARG A 94 -38.01 -49.37 33.62
C ARG A 94 -38.37 -48.64 34.96
N ASN A 95 -39.02 -47.48 34.76
CA ASN A 95 -40.03 -46.77 35.58
C ASN A 95 -39.67 -45.85 36.79
N LYS A 96 -39.97 -44.55 36.55
CA LYS A 96 -40.71 -43.57 37.37
C LYS A 96 -40.50 -43.54 38.90
N ARG A 97 -39.89 -42.45 39.39
CA ARG A 97 -40.46 -41.64 40.49
C ARG A 97 -39.84 -40.24 40.58
N LYS A 98 -40.72 -39.24 40.73
CA LYS A 98 -40.40 -37.86 41.13
C LYS A 98 -39.68 -37.87 42.48
N GLN A 99 -38.60 -37.11 42.61
CA GLN A 99 -38.28 -36.34 43.81
C GLN A 99 -37.28 -35.24 43.45
N GLN A 100 -37.66 -34.01 43.78
CA GLN A 100 -36.80 -32.84 43.77
C GLN A 100 -35.84 -32.95 44.95
N SER A 101 -34.54 -32.98 44.68
CA SER A 101 -33.51 -32.70 45.68
C SER A 101 -32.43 -31.85 45.04
N THR A 102 -32.36 -30.61 45.48
CA THR A 102 -31.33 -29.62 45.17
C THR A 102 -29.95 -30.12 45.62
N PRO A 103 -28.91 -30.10 44.78
CA PRO A 103 -27.55 -30.24 45.27
C PRO A 103 -27.14 -28.91 45.89
N ARG A 104 -27.00 -28.89 47.22
CA ARG A 104 -26.13 -27.91 47.88
C ARG A 104 -24.71 -28.26 47.46
N GLU A 105 -24.29 -27.72 46.31
CA GLU A 105 -22.88 -27.62 45.99
C GLU A 105 -22.25 -26.70 47.03
N ASP A 106 -21.45 -27.29 47.91
CA ASP A 106 -20.69 -26.53 48.90
C ASP A 106 -19.91 -25.43 48.19
N ALA A 107 -20.20 -24.18 48.55
CA ALA A 107 -19.58 -22.98 47.99
C ALA A 107 -18.05 -23.05 48.00
N ARG A 108 -17.46 -23.89 48.86
CA ARG A 108 -16.02 -24.18 48.92
C ARG A 108 -15.49 -24.85 47.66
N THR A 109 -16.24 -25.77 47.04
CA THR A 109 -15.83 -26.49 45.83
C THR A 109 -15.89 -25.59 44.60
N ILE A 110 -16.95 -24.77 44.47
CA ILE A 110 -17.07 -23.75 43.42
C ILE A 110 -15.95 -22.71 43.55
N THR A 111 -15.62 -22.28 44.78
CA THR A 111 -14.53 -21.33 45.02
C THR A 111 -13.16 -21.93 44.65
N ARG A 112 -12.94 -23.23 44.88
CA ARG A 112 -11.67 -23.90 44.55
C ARG A 112 -11.48 -24.07 43.04
N ILE A 113 -12.56 -24.42 42.32
CA ILE A 113 -12.58 -24.52 40.86
C ILE A 113 -12.38 -23.13 40.21
N ASN A 114 -12.99 -22.09 40.78
CA ASN A 114 -12.81 -20.72 40.27
C ASN A 114 -11.39 -20.21 40.49
N LYS A 115 -10.79 -20.46 41.66
CA LYS A 115 -9.38 -20.11 41.93
C LYS A 115 -8.39 -20.85 41.03
N SER A 116 -8.62 -22.12 40.71
CA SER A 116 -7.71 -22.86 39.82
C SER A 116 -7.83 -22.37 38.37
N LYS A 117 -9.04 -22.00 37.92
CA LYS A 117 -9.25 -21.37 36.61
C LYS A 117 -8.58 -20.00 36.52
N GLU A 118 -8.72 -19.16 37.55
CA GLU A 118 -8.05 -17.85 37.61
C GLU A 118 -6.52 -17.97 37.58
N ALA A 119 -5.96 -18.95 38.32
CA ALA A 119 -4.51 -19.19 38.34
C ALA A 119 -3.99 -19.68 36.98
N GLN A 120 -4.74 -20.55 36.30
CA GLN A 120 -4.38 -21.05 34.97
C GLN A 120 -4.48 -19.94 33.91
N GLU A 121 -5.52 -19.13 33.95
CA GLU A 121 -5.67 -17.95 33.09
C GLU A 121 -4.55 -16.93 33.32
N ALA A 122 -4.15 -16.70 34.57
CA ALA A 122 -3.03 -15.80 34.90
C ALA A 122 -1.70 -16.31 34.31
N ASN A 123 -1.45 -17.62 34.34
CA ASN A 123 -0.25 -18.23 33.74
C ASN A 123 -0.26 -18.16 32.21
N ASP A 124 -1.40 -18.45 31.57
CA ASP A 124 -1.54 -18.33 30.11
C ASP A 124 -1.39 -16.87 29.65
N ARG A 125 -1.94 -15.91 30.41
CA ARG A 125 -1.73 -14.46 30.19
C ARG A 125 -0.26 -14.09 30.34
N ALA A 126 0.46 -14.66 31.31
CA ALA A 126 1.90 -14.40 31.51
C ALA A 126 2.76 -14.95 30.36
N ASP A 127 2.44 -16.12 29.81
CA ASP A 127 3.19 -16.71 28.70
C ASP A 127 2.94 -15.99 27.36
N VAL A 128 1.70 -15.52 27.14
CA VAL A 128 1.36 -14.63 26.01
C VAL A 128 2.08 -13.27 26.14
N ARG A 129 2.17 -12.71 27.36
CA ARG A 129 2.95 -11.48 27.64
C ARG A 129 4.43 -11.66 27.29
N ARG A 130 5.05 -12.78 27.66
CA ARG A 130 6.45 -13.10 27.33
C ARG A 130 6.67 -13.24 25.83
N LYS A 131 5.73 -13.85 25.10
CA LYS A 131 5.79 -13.97 23.63
C LYS A 131 5.59 -12.63 22.90
N LYS A 132 4.67 -11.76 23.34
CA LYS A 132 4.45 -10.43 22.74
C LYS A 132 5.59 -9.44 23.00
N LYS A 133 6.21 -9.46 24.19
CA LYS A 133 7.37 -8.63 24.51
C LYS A 133 8.55 -8.92 23.57
N ARG A 134 8.77 -10.21 23.23
CA ARG A 134 9.78 -10.63 22.23
C ARG A 134 9.50 -10.12 20.80
N VAL A 135 8.24 -9.87 20.44
CA VAL A 135 7.83 -9.34 19.12
C VAL A 135 7.87 -7.81 19.05
N LYS A 136 7.76 -7.12 20.17
CA LYS A 136 7.73 -5.65 20.22
C LYS A 136 9.13 -5.00 20.26
N ASP A 137 10.13 -5.74 20.74
CA ASP A 137 11.54 -5.31 20.68
C ASP A 137 12.14 -5.43 19.27
N SER A 138 11.45 -6.05 18.30
CA SER A 138 11.84 -5.98 16.88
C SER A 138 11.36 -4.67 16.24
N ARG A 139 11.97 -3.54 16.62
CA ARG A 139 11.90 -2.32 15.78
C ARG A 139 12.41 -2.69 14.40
N LYS A 140 11.61 -2.48 13.36
CA LYS A 140 12.07 -2.61 11.96
C LYS A 140 13.16 -1.59 11.73
N VAL A 141 14.41 -2.03 11.84
CA VAL A 141 15.59 -1.24 11.50
C VAL A 141 15.47 -0.87 10.02
N GLN A 142 15.36 0.42 9.72
CA GLN A 142 15.45 0.91 8.35
C GLN A 142 16.90 0.77 7.91
N LEU A 143 17.14 -0.12 6.96
CA LEU A 143 18.44 -0.30 6.35
C LEU A 143 18.69 0.82 5.34
N SER A 144 19.89 1.40 5.35
CA SER A 144 20.34 2.28 4.27
C SER A 144 20.55 1.49 2.97
N SER A 145 20.61 2.18 1.83
CA SER A 145 20.94 1.57 0.54
C SER A 145 22.27 0.83 0.57
N ASP A 146 23.27 1.43 1.23
CA ASP A 146 24.62 0.89 1.32
C ASP A 146 24.67 -0.34 2.21
N GLN A 147 23.87 -0.36 3.28
CA GLN A 147 23.67 -1.56 4.09
C GLN A 147 23.06 -2.68 3.24
N ALA A 148 21.98 -2.44 2.49
CA ALA A 148 21.35 -3.47 1.67
C ALA A 148 22.32 -4.07 0.63
N VAL A 149 23.21 -3.25 0.06
CA VAL A 149 24.27 -3.69 -0.85
C VAL A 149 25.34 -4.51 -0.09
N PHE A 150 25.77 -4.07 1.09
CA PHE A 150 26.68 -4.82 1.96
C PHE A 150 26.11 -6.20 2.32
N TYR A 151 24.87 -6.26 2.79
CA TYR A 151 24.19 -7.51 3.15
C TYR A 151 24.14 -8.50 1.98
N TYR A 152 23.87 -8.02 0.76
CA TYR A 152 23.81 -8.85 -0.45
C TYR A 152 25.12 -9.59 -0.76
N PHE A 153 26.25 -8.90 -0.66
CA PHE A 153 27.56 -9.50 -0.96
C PHE A 153 28.10 -10.32 0.22
N HIS A 154 27.79 -9.91 1.46
CA HIS A 154 28.12 -10.64 2.68
C HIS A 154 27.48 -12.04 2.71
N GLU A 155 26.19 -12.18 2.38
CA GLU A 155 25.51 -13.50 2.35
C GLU A 155 26.11 -14.48 1.33
N ARG A 156 26.70 -13.96 0.25
CA ARG A 156 27.32 -14.79 -0.79
C ARG A 156 28.79 -15.14 -0.52
N LYS A 157 29.30 -14.76 0.65
CA LYS A 157 30.72 -14.93 1.01
C LYS A 157 31.67 -14.36 -0.05
N ARG A 158 31.25 -13.28 -0.73
CA ARG A 158 32.06 -12.54 -1.69
C ARG A 158 32.84 -11.46 -0.95
N SER A 159 33.79 -11.89 -0.12
CA SER A 159 34.66 -10.96 0.63
C SER A 159 35.37 -10.03 -0.35
N ASP A 160 35.92 -10.56 -1.43
CA ASP A 160 36.50 -9.81 -2.55
C ASP A 160 35.67 -8.57 -2.97
N VAL A 161 34.36 -8.73 -3.14
CA VAL A 161 33.46 -7.64 -3.58
C VAL A 161 33.13 -6.68 -2.45
N LEU A 162 33.02 -7.17 -1.20
CA LEU A 162 32.83 -6.33 -0.02
C LEU A 162 34.05 -5.45 0.24
N ASP A 163 35.24 -6.04 0.13
CA ASP A 163 36.54 -5.39 0.29
C ASP A 163 36.70 -4.26 -0.75
N ALA A 164 36.16 -4.48 -1.96
CA ALA A 164 36.14 -3.49 -3.03
C ALA A 164 35.02 -2.44 -2.90
N LEU A 165 33.93 -2.71 -2.16
CA LEU A 165 32.79 -1.78 -2.03
C LEU A 165 32.84 -0.93 -0.76
N PHE A 166 33.47 -1.43 0.30
CA PHE A 166 33.41 -0.88 1.63
C PHE A 166 34.80 -0.95 2.27
N ASN A 167 35.26 0.15 2.85
CA ASN A 167 36.47 0.11 3.68
C ASN A 167 36.25 -0.77 4.93
N GLU A 168 37.34 -1.23 5.54
CA GLU A 168 37.30 -2.17 6.68
C GLU A 168 36.38 -1.68 7.81
N ASP A 169 36.43 -0.39 8.14
CA ASP A 169 35.60 0.21 9.20
C ASP A 169 34.11 0.15 8.87
N THR A 170 33.72 0.46 7.64
CA THR A 170 32.32 0.41 7.18
C THR A 170 31.84 -1.03 7.08
N ARG A 171 32.71 -1.96 6.64
CA ARG A 171 32.41 -3.40 6.66
C ARG A 171 32.17 -3.86 8.08
N GLN A 172 33.06 -3.54 9.01
CA GLN A 172 32.92 -3.95 10.39
C GLN A 172 31.68 -3.33 11.06
N GLU A 173 31.37 -2.06 10.77
CA GLU A 173 30.14 -1.41 11.21
C GLU A 173 28.89 -2.14 10.67
N HIS A 174 28.89 -2.49 9.38
CA HIS A 174 27.79 -3.23 8.78
C HIS A 174 27.69 -4.67 9.28
N VAL A 175 28.80 -5.40 9.46
CA VAL A 175 28.85 -6.72 10.13
C VAL A 175 28.28 -6.64 11.54
N ASN A 176 28.65 -5.62 12.31
CA ASN A 176 28.15 -5.44 13.67
C ASN A 176 26.65 -5.13 13.66
N LYS A 177 26.17 -4.31 12.70
CA LYS A 177 24.73 -4.09 12.50
C LYS A 177 24.00 -5.36 12.05
N VAL A 178 24.60 -6.23 11.22
CA VAL A 178 24.02 -7.54 10.85
C VAL A 178 23.80 -8.38 12.11
N LYS A 179 24.84 -8.47 12.95
CA LYS A 179 24.81 -9.23 14.20
C LYS A 179 23.80 -8.65 15.20
N GLU A 180 23.65 -7.33 15.26
CA GLU A 180 22.68 -6.66 16.14
C GLU A 180 21.22 -6.78 15.66
N VAL A 181 20.98 -6.73 14.35
CA VAL A 181 19.62 -6.67 13.79
C VAL A 181 18.97 -8.06 13.72
N GLY A 182 19.75 -9.14 13.68
CA GLY A 182 19.25 -10.52 13.74
C GLY A 182 18.25 -10.89 12.63
N CYS A 183 18.14 -10.07 11.58
CA CYS A 183 17.21 -10.30 10.48
C CYS A 183 17.94 -11.06 9.37
N GLU A 184 17.50 -12.28 9.09
CA GLU A 184 17.69 -12.90 7.78
C GLU A 184 17.03 -11.99 6.73
N MET A 185 17.84 -11.24 6.01
CA MET A 185 17.34 -10.37 4.95
C MET A 185 16.87 -11.27 3.78
N PRO A 186 15.77 -10.92 3.09
CA PRO A 186 15.43 -11.59 1.84
C PRO A 186 16.60 -11.54 0.85
N SER A 187 17.04 -12.70 0.33
CA SER A 187 18.03 -12.74 -0.75
C SER A 187 17.61 -11.78 -1.90
N ILE A 188 18.55 -11.20 -2.65
CA ILE A 188 18.16 -10.37 -3.83
C ILE A 188 17.34 -11.18 -4.84
N MET A 189 17.51 -12.51 -4.91
CA MET A 189 16.62 -13.38 -5.69
C MET A 189 15.18 -13.30 -5.19
N ARG A 190 14.98 -13.23 -3.87
CA ARG A 190 13.68 -12.98 -3.22
C ARG A 190 13.10 -11.63 -3.60
N MET A 191 13.92 -10.58 -3.58
CA MET A 191 13.51 -9.23 -3.97
C MET A 191 13.13 -9.14 -5.44
N TYR A 192 13.96 -9.70 -6.33
CA TYR A 192 13.70 -9.76 -7.77
C TYR A 192 12.47 -10.60 -8.08
N ALA A 193 12.31 -11.79 -7.48
CA ALA A 193 11.13 -12.63 -7.67
C ALA A 193 9.84 -11.93 -7.19
N HIS A 194 9.92 -11.20 -6.06
CA HIS A 194 8.81 -10.39 -5.57
C HIS A 194 8.46 -9.23 -6.53
N TRP A 195 9.47 -8.48 -6.99
CA TRP A 195 9.29 -7.41 -7.96
C TRP A 195 8.70 -7.93 -9.28
N ARG A 196 9.26 -9.02 -9.82
CA ARG A 196 8.83 -9.69 -11.05
C ARG A 196 7.37 -10.12 -10.94
N ARG A 197 6.97 -10.74 -9.83
CA ARG A 197 5.57 -11.09 -9.57
C ARG A 197 4.66 -9.86 -9.58
N ILE A 198 5.03 -8.78 -8.89
CA ILE A 198 4.23 -7.54 -8.83
C ILE A 198 4.07 -6.93 -10.21
N GLU A 199 5.15 -6.82 -10.99
CA GLU A 199 5.09 -6.24 -12.34
C GLU A 199 4.25 -7.06 -13.30
N LEU A 200 4.40 -8.39 -13.26
CA LEU A 200 3.59 -9.29 -14.07
C LEU A 200 2.10 -9.25 -13.68
N LYS A 201 1.79 -9.14 -12.39
CA LYS A 201 0.39 -9.00 -11.91
C LYS A 201 -0.28 -7.72 -12.39
N LYS A 202 0.47 -6.63 -12.56
CA LYS A 202 -0.07 -5.37 -13.13
C LYS A 202 -0.47 -5.54 -14.59
N THR A 203 0.25 -6.38 -15.33
CA THR A 203 -0.02 -6.62 -16.75
C THR A 203 -1.10 -7.67 -16.98
N ILE A 204 -1.31 -8.59 -16.04
CA ILE A 204 -2.24 -9.71 -16.18
C ILE A 204 -3.10 -9.81 -14.91
N LYS A 205 -4.12 -8.95 -14.80
CA LYS A 205 -4.90 -8.77 -13.56
C LYS A 205 -5.66 -10.03 -13.11
N ASP A 206 -5.94 -10.95 -14.04
CA ASP A 206 -6.81 -12.12 -13.80
C ASP A 206 -6.10 -13.48 -14.02
N ALA A 207 -4.80 -13.49 -14.30
CA ALA A 207 -4.09 -14.75 -14.44
C ALA A 207 -3.84 -15.43 -13.09
N MET A 208 -3.94 -16.75 -13.09
CA MET A 208 -3.61 -17.55 -11.91
C MET A 208 -2.09 -17.53 -11.72
N GLU A 209 -1.64 -17.27 -10.50
CA GLU A 209 -0.24 -17.40 -10.12
C GLU A 209 0.09 -18.90 -9.95
N ILE A 210 1.20 -19.36 -10.53
CA ILE A 210 1.74 -20.72 -10.33
C ILE A 210 2.89 -20.67 -9.34
N TRP A 211 2.75 -21.40 -8.23
CA TRP A 211 3.71 -21.48 -7.15
C TRP A 211 4.19 -22.91 -6.92
N LYS A 212 5.49 -23.14 -6.73
CA LYS A 212 6.02 -24.47 -6.40
C LYS A 212 6.26 -24.60 -4.90
N CYS A 213 5.48 -25.43 -4.21
CA CYS A 213 5.69 -25.64 -2.77
C CYS A 213 7.09 -26.20 -2.51
N GLN A 214 7.87 -25.57 -1.63
CA GLN A 214 9.23 -26.02 -1.34
C GLN A 214 9.27 -27.39 -0.65
N ALA A 215 8.27 -27.71 0.18
CA ALA A 215 8.21 -28.97 0.92
C ALA A 215 7.78 -30.15 0.04
N CYS A 216 6.62 -30.07 -0.62
CA CYS A 216 6.09 -31.20 -1.40
C CYS A 216 6.34 -31.13 -2.91
N LYS A 217 7.00 -30.06 -3.39
CA LYS A 217 7.28 -29.79 -4.82
C LYS A 217 6.05 -29.68 -5.73
N LYS A 218 4.83 -29.79 -5.21
CA LYS A 218 3.60 -29.61 -5.97
C LYS A 218 3.44 -28.16 -6.41
N GLU A 219 3.06 -27.99 -7.68
CA GLU A 219 2.65 -26.70 -8.20
C GLU A 219 1.24 -26.38 -7.71
N GLN A 220 1.04 -25.17 -7.21
CA GLN A 220 -0.24 -24.62 -6.80
C GLN A 220 -0.61 -23.51 -7.76
N LYS A 221 -1.72 -23.70 -8.46
CA LYS A 221 -2.32 -22.69 -9.32
C LYS A 221 -3.37 -21.95 -8.53
N THR A 222 -3.27 -20.64 -8.46
CA THR A 222 -4.17 -19.88 -7.62
C THR A 222 -4.42 -18.48 -8.15
N SER A 223 -5.67 -18.02 -8.10
CA SER A 223 -6.01 -16.61 -8.30
C SER A 223 -5.92 -15.82 -6.99
N GLU A 224 -5.97 -16.49 -5.84
CA GLU A 224 -6.10 -15.86 -4.52
C GLU A 224 -5.08 -16.38 -3.52
N GLN A 225 -4.53 -15.50 -2.70
CA GLN A 225 -3.58 -15.91 -1.67
C GLN A 225 -4.11 -17.01 -0.72
N LYS A 226 -5.44 -17.17 -0.58
CA LYS A 226 -6.08 -18.17 0.26
C LYS A 226 -5.71 -19.61 -0.09
N ASP A 227 -5.61 -19.95 -1.38
CA ASP A 227 -5.31 -21.35 -1.78
C ASP A 227 -3.92 -21.79 -1.32
N LEU A 228 -2.93 -20.88 -1.37
CA LEU A 228 -1.58 -21.15 -0.86
C LEU A 228 -1.59 -21.33 0.66
N LEU A 229 -2.39 -20.53 1.37
CA LEU A 229 -2.50 -20.63 2.83
C LEU A 229 -3.20 -21.93 3.25
N GLU A 230 -4.22 -22.37 2.51
CA GLU A 230 -4.84 -23.68 2.72
C GLU A 230 -3.88 -24.84 2.42
N HIS A 231 -3.05 -24.69 1.39
CA HIS A 231 -1.98 -25.63 1.10
C HIS A 231 -0.97 -25.71 2.25
N ILE A 232 -0.54 -24.58 2.81
CA ILE A 232 0.35 -24.53 3.99
C ILE A 232 -0.29 -25.26 5.18
N GLY A 233 -1.59 -25.07 5.41
CA GLY A 233 -2.31 -25.78 6.47
C GLY A 233 -2.26 -27.31 6.33
N THR A 234 -1.98 -27.84 5.14
CA THR A 234 -1.75 -29.28 4.95
C THR A 234 -0.42 -29.78 5.52
N HIS A 235 0.63 -28.96 5.44
CA HIS A 235 1.97 -29.31 5.94
C HIS A 235 2.09 -29.08 7.44
N GLU A 236 1.51 -27.98 7.92
CA GLU A 236 1.62 -27.55 9.32
C GLU A 236 0.52 -28.14 10.21
N ARG A 237 -0.30 -29.06 9.66
CA ARG A 237 -1.47 -29.67 10.33
C ARG A 237 -2.38 -28.63 11.01
N ILE A 238 -2.45 -27.43 10.42
CA ILE A 238 -3.31 -26.36 10.92
C ILE A 238 -4.74 -26.77 10.55
N CYS A 239 -5.56 -26.98 11.56
CA CYS A 239 -6.97 -27.31 11.41
C CYS A 239 -7.81 -26.37 12.24
N SER A 240 -8.96 -26.01 11.68
CA SER A 240 -9.99 -25.20 12.30
C SER A 240 -10.98 -26.11 13.03
N PRO A 241 -11.31 -25.84 14.31
CA PRO A 241 -12.42 -26.52 14.96
C PRO A 241 -13.75 -26.14 14.30
N CYS A 242 -14.74 -27.03 14.33
CA CYS A 242 -16.11 -26.70 13.95
C CYS A 242 -16.68 -25.64 14.90
N VAL A 243 -17.46 -24.70 14.35
CA VAL A 243 -18.08 -23.61 15.13
C VAL A 243 -19.37 -24.01 15.83
N VAL A 244 -19.93 -25.16 15.48
CA VAL A 244 -21.12 -25.70 16.15
C VAL A 244 -20.68 -26.41 17.42
N GLU A 245 -21.31 -26.03 18.53
CA GLU A 245 -21.02 -26.57 19.86
C GLU A 245 -21.15 -28.10 19.87
N HIS A 246 -20.28 -28.74 20.65
CA HIS A 246 -20.19 -30.20 20.80
C HIS A 246 -19.82 -31.01 19.54
N CYS A 247 -19.56 -30.39 18.38
CA CYS A 247 -19.15 -31.14 17.19
C CYS A 247 -17.76 -31.79 17.35
N GLY A 248 -16.82 -31.11 18.02
CA GLY A 248 -15.45 -31.59 18.29
C GLY A 248 -14.54 -31.79 17.06
N ARG A 249 -15.09 -31.81 15.84
CA ARG A 249 -14.33 -32.07 14.61
C ARG A 249 -13.42 -30.90 14.25
N ARG A 250 -12.23 -31.23 13.76
CA ARG A 250 -11.24 -30.27 13.25
C ARG A 250 -10.99 -30.53 11.76
N MET A 251 -11.06 -29.50 10.93
CA MET A 251 -10.90 -29.64 9.48
C MET A 251 -10.30 -28.38 8.86
N LYS A 252 -9.96 -28.46 7.57
CA LYS A 252 -9.44 -27.31 6.81
C LYS A 252 -10.60 -26.40 6.37
N PRO A 253 -10.36 -25.08 6.20
CA PRO A 253 -11.37 -24.12 5.76
C PRO A 253 -12.23 -24.56 4.57
N ARG A 254 -11.60 -25.07 3.49
CA ARG A 254 -12.34 -25.55 2.30
C ARG A 254 -13.36 -26.66 2.56
N TYR A 255 -13.18 -27.43 3.63
CA TYR A 255 -14.09 -28.51 4.01
C TYR A 255 -15.15 -28.07 5.01
N MET A 256 -15.02 -26.87 5.60
CA MET A 256 -15.94 -26.38 6.62
C MET A 256 -17.35 -26.21 6.06
N ARG A 257 -17.47 -25.67 4.84
CA ARG A 257 -18.77 -25.50 4.16
C ARG A 257 -19.50 -26.83 3.98
N GLU A 258 -18.80 -27.85 3.48
CA GLU A 258 -19.38 -29.17 3.26
C GLU A 258 -19.70 -29.88 4.58
N HIS A 259 -18.87 -29.69 5.59
CA HIS A 259 -19.11 -30.23 6.92
C HIS A 259 -20.35 -29.63 7.59
N LEU A 260 -20.50 -28.29 7.57
CA LEU A 260 -21.68 -27.62 8.09
C LEU A 260 -22.95 -28.10 7.38
N LYS A 261 -22.88 -28.25 6.06
CA LYS A 261 -23.99 -28.78 5.26
C LYS A 261 -24.35 -30.21 5.63
N ARG A 262 -23.38 -31.11 5.71
CA ARG A 262 -23.62 -32.56 5.91
C ARG A 262 -23.96 -32.93 7.34
N PHE A 263 -23.29 -32.34 8.33
CA PHE A 263 -23.36 -32.80 9.72
C PHE A 263 -24.20 -31.91 10.61
N HIS A 264 -24.48 -30.67 10.19
CA HIS A 264 -25.26 -29.71 10.95
C HIS A 264 -26.53 -29.25 10.23
N ALA A 265 -26.78 -29.77 9.02
CA ALA A 265 -27.86 -29.34 8.13
C ALA A 265 -27.92 -27.80 7.91
N ARG A 266 -26.78 -27.11 8.09
CA ARG A 266 -26.67 -25.65 7.96
C ARG A 266 -25.96 -25.31 6.66
N GLN A 267 -26.58 -24.46 5.85
CA GLN A 267 -25.89 -23.86 4.71
C GLN A 267 -25.05 -22.68 5.18
N TYR A 268 -23.86 -22.53 4.59
CA TYR A 268 -22.92 -21.46 4.94
C TYR A 268 -23.56 -20.07 4.84
N ASP A 269 -24.37 -19.85 3.80
CA ASP A 269 -25.00 -18.54 3.52
C ASP A 269 -26.24 -18.27 4.40
N HIS A 270 -26.63 -19.23 5.25
CA HIS A 270 -27.76 -19.15 6.17
C HIS A 270 -27.34 -19.33 7.64
N LEU A 271 -26.06 -19.15 7.94
CA LEU A 271 -25.59 -19.18 9.32
C LEU A 271 -26.19 -17.99 10.10
N GLU A 272 -26.63 -18.26 11.32
CA GLU A 272 -26.97 -17.20 12.28
C GLU A 272 -25.76 -16.28 12.48
N LYS A 273 -26.01 -14.99 12.69
CA LYS A 273 -24.95 -13.96 12.79
C LYS A 273 -23.85 -14.33 13.80
N GLU A 274 -24.21 -14.98 14.90
CA GLU A 274 -23.24 -15.42 15.91
C GLU A 274 -22.30 -16.52 15.38
N LEU A 275 -22.83 -17.52 14.68
CA LEU A 275 -22.04 -18.59 14.08
C LEU A 275 -21.19 -18.09 12.91
N ASP A 276 -21.71 -17.16 12.11
CA ASP A 276 -20.94 -16.52 11.04
C ASP A 276 -19.75 -15.71 11.60
N TYR A 277 -19.96 -14.98 12.71
CA TYR A 277 -18.89 -14.28 13.41
C TYR A 277 -17.84 -15.26 13.99
N LYS A 278 -18.28 -16.32 14.68
CA LYS A 278 -17.38 -17.38 15.21
C LYS A 278 -16.57 -18.02 14.07
N LEU A 279 -17.21 -18.27 12.93
CA LEU A 279 -16.60 -18.85 11.72
C LEU A 279 -15.55 -17.92 11.12
N SER A 280 -15.89 -16.64 10.96
CA SER A 280 -14.97 -15.62 10.46
C SER A 280 -13.72 -15.48 11.33
N ARG A 281 -13.90 -15.39 12.66
CA ARG A 281 -12.77 -15.31 13.62
C ARG A 281 -11.88 -16.56 13.59
N MET A 282 -12.49 -17.74 13.48
CA MET A 282 -11.74 -19.00 13.37
C MET A 282 -10.97 -19.09 12.04
N LEU A 283 -11.56 -18.68 10.92
CA LEU A 283 -10.89 -18.66 9.62
C LEU A 283 -9.73 -17.67 9.61
N GLU A 284 -9.90 -16.50 10.21
CA GLU A 284 -8.83 -15.51 10.38
C GLU A 284 -7.67 -16.08 11.21
N SER A 285 -7.96 -16.77 12.32
CA SER A 285 -6.94 -17.46 13.12
C SER A 285 -6.17 -18.51 12.32
N PHE A 286 -6.87 -19.32 11.50
CA PHE A 286 -6.23 -20.27 10.59
C PHE A 286 -5.30 -19.56 9.61
N TYR A 287 -5.78 -18.52 8.92
CA TYR A 287 -5.03 -17.84 7.88
C TYR A 287 -3.83 -17.07 8.44
N GLU A 288 -3.92 -16.53 9.66
CA GLU A 288 -2.79 -15.88 10.33
C GLU A 288 -1.69 -16.90 10.67
N LYS A 289 -2.04 -18.06 11.22
CA LYS A 289 -1.09 -19.16 11.47
C LYS A 289 -0.46 -19.68 10.18
N ALA A 290 -1.23 -19.80 9.10
CA ALA A 290 -0.68 -20.20 7.80
C ALA A 290 0.23 -19.11 7.20
N ARG A 291 -0.07 -17.83 7.44
CA ARG A 291 0.69 -16.70 6.88
C ARG A 291 2.09 -16.59 7.47
N THR A 292 2.28 -16.88 8.76
CA THR A 292 3.61 -16.91 9.38
C THR A 292 4.52 -17.97 8.77
N GLN A 293 3.93 -19.06 8.26
CA GLN A 293 4.64 -20.16 7.60
C GLN A 293 4.78 -19.95 6.08
N ARG A 294 4.28 -18.85 5.51
CA ARG A 294 4.28 -18.64 4.06
C ARG A 294 5.67 -18.70 3.45
N ASN A 295 6.64 -17.99 4.02
CA ASN A 295 7.99 -17.92 3.45
C ASN A 295 8.74 -19.25 3.54
N LYS A 296 8.33 -20.18 4.41
CA LYS A 296 8.88 -21.54 4.50
C LYS A 296 8.45 -22.42 3.33
N TYR A 297 7.20 -22.30 2.89
CA TYR A 297 6.64 -23.16 1.83
C TYR A 297 6.57 -22.50 0.45
N PHE A 298 6.33 -21.19 0.43
CA PHE A 298 6.15 -20.36 -0.77
C PHE A 298 6.93 -19.05 -0.61
N PRO A 299 8.26 -19.10 -0.47
CA PRO A 299 9.05 -17.89 -0.56
C PRO A 299 8.89 -17.27 -1.96
N PRO A 300 9.16 -15.97 -2.16
CA PRO A 300 9.03 -15.33 -3.46
C PRO A 300 9.69 -16.10 -4.63
N GLU A 301 10.80 -16.79 -4.40
CA GLU A 301 11.49 -17.64 -5.37
C GLU A 301 10.68 -18.87 -5.81
N ALA A 302 9.71 -19.30 -5.02
CA ALA A 302 8.77 -20.37 -5.39
C ALA A 302 7.73 -19.92 -6.43
N PHE A 303 7.62 -18.62 -6.71
CA PHE A 303 6.79 -18.13 -7.81
C PHE A 303 7.43 -18.50 -9.14
N LEU A 304 6.75 -19.31 -9.94
CA LEU A 304 7.25 -19.76 -11.23
C LEU A 304 6.85 -18.79 -12.35
N ARG A 305 5.55 -18.58 -12.52
CA ARG A 305 4.95 -17.82 -13.63
C ARG A 305 3.46 -17.57 -13.39
N PHE A 306 2.84 -16.81 -14.29
CA PHE A 306 1.39 -16.77 -14.42
C PHE A 306 0.93 -17.92 -15.35
N ASP A 307 -0.25 -18.49 -15.07
CA ASP A 307 -0.91 -19.44 -15.96
C ASP A 307 -1.61 -18.66 -17.07
N ASP A 308 -0.95 -18.57 -18.23
CA ASP A 308 -1.46 -17.85 -19.40
C ASP A 308 -2.73 -18.50 -19.97
N LYS A 309 -3.09 -19.73 -19.54
CA LYS A 309 -4.25 -20.48 -20.04
C LYS A 309 -5.61 -19.82 -19.76
N LYS A 310 -5.72 -18.87 -18.82
CA LYS A 310 -6.96 -18.08 -18.63
C LYS A 310 -7.06 -16.86 -19.55
N ILE A 311 -5.97 -16.45 -20.22
CA ILE A 311 -6.03 -15.39 -21.23
C ILE A 311 -6.84 -15.86 -22.46
N ASP A 312 -6.98 -17.16 -22.69
CA ASP A 312 -7.85 -17.72 -23.75
C ASP A 312 -9.35 -17.39 -23.57
N ASN A 313 -9.78 -16.97 -22.38
CA ASN A 313 -11.14 -16.45 -22.16
C ASN A 313 -11.27 -14.94 -22.43
N THR A 314 -10.21 -14.26 -22.87
CA THR A 314 -10.34 -12.91 -23.45
C THR A 314 -10.96 -13.00 -24.84
N GLN A 315 -12.29 -13.19 -24.86
CA GLN A 315 -13.17 -13.08 -26.03
C GLN A 315 -13.12 -11.70 -26.73
N ASN A 316 -12.19 -10.80 -26.36
CA ASN A 316 -12.28 -9.36 -26.64
C ASN A 316 -11.10 -8.77 -27.44
N LEU A 317 -10.12 -9.57 -27.91
CA LEU A 317 -8.92 -9.00 -28.55
C LEU A 317 -8.65 -9.44 -29.99
N GLU A 318 -9.35 -10.44 -30.49
CA GLU A 318 -9.29 -10.88 -31.89
C GLU A 318 -10.57 -10.49 -32.59
N ASP A 319 -10.47 -10.04 -33.85
CA ASP A 319 -11.65 -9.75 -34.67
C ASP A 319 -12.50 -11.02 -34.76
N PRO A 320 -13.75 -11.00 -34.27
CA PRO A 320 -14.63 -12.17 -34.34
C PRO A 320 -15.03 -12.54 -35.77
N LYS A 321 -14.69 -11.72 -36.77
CA LYS A 321 -15.01 -11.98 -38.17
C LYS A 321 -14.01 -12.96 -38.80
N CYS A 322 -14.51 -14.06 -39.36
CA CYS A 322 -13.72 -14.94 -40.21
C CYS A 322 -13.33 -14.19 -41.50
N ARG A 323 -12.05 -14.24 -41.89
CA ARG A 323 -11.50 -13.60 -43.09
C ARG A 323 -12.00 -14.23 -44.38
N GLU A 324 -12.30 -15.52 -44.36
CA GLU A 324 -12.68 -16.25 -45.57
C GLU A 324 -14.16 -16.07 -45.89
N CYS A 325 -15.07 -16.33 -44.93
CA CYS A 325 -16.52 -16.22 -45.17
C CYS A 325 -17.18 -14.96 -44.58
N GLY A 326 -16.46 -14.16 -43.79
CA GLY A 326 -17.03 -12.98 -43.13
C GLY A 326 -17.95 -13.26 -41.94
N GLN A 327 -18.13 -14.52 -41.52
CA GLN A 327 -19.03 -14.88 -40.41
C GLN A 327 -18.48 -14.40 -39.07
N MET A 328 -19.36 -13.83 -38.23
CA MET A 328 -19.03 -13.36 -36.88
C MET A 328 -19.14 -14.50 -35.87
N VAL A 329 -17.99 -15.01 -35.42
CA VAL A 329 -17.92 -16.12 -34.46
C VAL A 329 -17.24 -15.62 -33.19
N ARG A 330 -18.02 -15.37 -32.13
CA ARG A 330 -17.52 -14.70 -30.91
C ARG A 330 -16.78 -15.61 -29.93
N VAL A 331 -17.14 -16.89 -29.88
CA VAL A 331 -16.60 -17.84 -28.90
C VAL A 331 -15.45 -18.64 -29.54
N ASN A 332 -14.29 -18.72 -28.88
CA ASN A 332 -13.11 -19.39 -29.44
C ASN A 332 -13.35 -20.87 -29.80
N THR A 333 -14.12 -21.61 -28.99
CA THR A 333 -14.51 -22.99 -29.32
C THR A 333 -15.37 -23.06 -30.59
N ALA A 334 -16.27 -22.09 -30.79
CA ALA A 334 -17.04 -21.97 -32.03
C ALA A 334 -16.15 -21.55 -33.21
N ARG A 335 -15.15 -20.69 -33.01
CA ARG A 335 -14.17 -20.31 -34.05
C ARG A 335 -13.39 -21.53 -34.52
N ARG A 336 -12.90 -22.36 -33.60
CA ARG A 336 -12.20 -23.61 -33.95
C ARG A 336 -13.09 -24.58 -34.73
N ALA A 337 -14.35 -24.73 -34.32
CA ALA A 337 -15.31 -25.54 -35.07
C ALA A 337 -15.60 -24.94 -36.47
N HIS A 338 -15.64 -23.61 -36.56
CA HIS A 338 -15.81 -22.89 -37.82
C HIS A 338 -14.61 -23.06 -38.77
N VAL A 339 -13.37 -22.93 -38.27
CA VAL A 339 -12.16 -23.23 -39.06
C VAL A 339 -12.17 -24.69 -39.53
N ALA A 340 -12.59 -25.62 -38.68
CA ALA A 340 -12.71 -27.02 -39.06
C ALA A 340 -13.68 -27.26 -40.23
N GLN A 341 -14.77 -26.47 -40.31
CA GLN A 341 -15.70 -26.53 -41.44
C GLN A 341 -15.04 -26.07 -42.73
N HIS A 342 -14.29 -24.96 -42.69
CA HIS A 342 -13.54 -24.48 -43.84
C HIS A 342 -12.48 -25.49 -44.33
N LEU A 343 -11.77 -26.12 -43.39
CA LEU A 343 -10.77 -27.15 -43.68
C LEU A 343 -11.38 -28.52 -44.00
N LYS A 344 -12.71 -28.66 -43.93
CA LYS A 344 -13.43 -29.93 -44.12
C LYS A 344 -12.90 -31.08 -43.24
N LEU A 345 -12.42 -30.75 -42.04
CA LEU A 345 -11.87 -31.76 -41.11
C LEU A 345 -13.00 -32.64 -40.57
N SER A 346 -12.89 -33.94 -40.82
CA SER A 346 -13.82 -34.94 -40.30
C SER A 346 -13.07 -36.16 -39.80
N TYR A 347 -13.46 -36.64 -38.61
CA TYR A 347 -12.88 -37.80 -37.95
C TYR A 347 -13.98 -38.82 -37.73
N LYS A 348 -13.67 -40.11 -37.87
CA LYS A 348 -14.60 -41.21 -37.58
C LYS A 348 -14.83 -41.32 -36.07
N CYS A 349 -16.03 -41.71 -35.65
CA CYS A 349 -16.28 -42.13 -34.28
C CYS A 349 -15.32 -43.28 -33.89
N MET A 350 -14.84 -43.24 -32.65
CA MET A 350 -13.91 -44.23 -32.10
C MET A 350 -14.58 -45.52 -31.62
N ILE A 351 -15.91 -45.58 -31.63
CA ILE A 351 -16.67 -46.75 -31.22
C ILE A 351 -16.85 -47.63 -32.46
N ASP A 352 -16.52 -48.92 -32.32
CA ASP A 352 -16.63 -49.89 -33.40
C ASP A 352 -18.06 -49.91 -33.97
N ASP A 353 -18.15 -50.17 -35.27
CA ASP A 353 -19.40 -50.16 -36.07
C ASP A 353 -20.14 -48.82 -36.17
N CYS A 354 -19.56 -47.73 -35.67
CA CYS A 354 -20.12 -46.39 -35.86
C CYS A 354 -19.51 -45.66 -37.08
N GLU A 355 -20.34 -45.39 -38.09
CA GLU A 355 -19.92 -44.67 -39.31
C GLU A 355 -19.94 -43.15 -39.17
N PHE A 356 -20.36 -42.62 -38.03
CA PHE A 356 -20.48 -41.17 -37.82
C PHE A 356 -19.12 -40.48 -37.98
N ARG A 357 -19.06 -39.45 -38.84
CA ARG A 357 -17.87 -38.63 -39.07
C ARG A 357 -18.16 -37.17 -38.74
N SER A 358 -17.34 -36.55 -37.90
CA SER A 358 -17.45 -35.13 -37.59
C SER A 358 -16.20 -34.56 -36.94
N ASN A 359 -16.23 -33.28 -36.53
CA ASN A 359 -15.16 -32.72 -35.70
C ASN A 359 -15.23 -33.27 -34.26
N PRO A 360 -14.14 -33.20 -33.47
CA PRO A 360 -14.09 -33.83 -32.14
C PRO A 360 -15.14 -33.34 -31.15
N MET A 361 -15.62 -32.10 -31.28
CA MET A 361 -16.68 -31.55 -30.42
C MET A 361 -18.03 -32.21 -30.72
N ALA A 362 -18.33 -32.43 -32.00
CA ALA A 362 -19.52 -33.14 -32.44
C ALA A 362 -19.43 -34.64 -32.15
N ILE A 363 -18.25 -35.27 -32.29
CA ILE A 363 -18.04 -36.66 -31.88
C ILE A 363 -18.33 -36.84 -30.38
N ASN A 364 -17.83 -35.96 -29.51
CA ASN A 364 -18.10 -36.07 -28.07
C ASN A 364 -19.61 -36.00 -27.76
N ARG A 365 -20.35 -35.13 -28.46
CA ARG A 365 -21.82 -35.04 -28.32
C ARG A 365 -22.50 -36.32 -28.85
N HIS A 366 -22.06 -36.82 -30.00
CA HIS A 366 -22.58 -38.03 -30.60
C HIS A 366 -22.37 -39.26 -29.70
N VAL A 367 -21.17 -39.43 -29.13
CA VAL A 367 -20.85 -40.49 -28.16
C VAL A 367 -21.78 -40.45 -26.95
N LEU A 368 -22.06 -39.25 -26.44
CA LEU A 368 -22.99 -39.08 -25.33
C LEU A 368 -24.44 -39.40 -25.71
N GLN A 369 -24.88 -39.00 -26.90
CA GLN A 369 -26.28 -39.11 -27.33
C GLN A 369 -26.66 -40.49 -27.86
N TYR A 370 -25.79 -41.11 -28.67
CA TYR A 370 -26.11 -42.33 -29.41
C TYR A 370 -25.48 -43.58 -28.80
N HIS A 371 -24.39 -43.42 -28.05
CA HIS A 371 -23.73 -44.53 -27.35
C HIS A 371 -23.95 -44.49 -25.83
N SER A 372 -24.63 -43.45 -25.31
CA SER A 372 -24.88 -43.26 -23.87
C SER A 372 -23.62 -43.32 -22.99
N LYS A 373 -22.44 -43.07 -23.56
CA LYS A 373 -21.15 -43.07 -22.86
C LYS A 373 -20.68 -41.63 -22.63
N LYS A 374 -20.18 -41.34 -21.43
CA LYS A 374 -19.33 -40.15 -21.18
C LYS A 374 -17.89 -40.47 -21.57
N VAL A 375 -17.07 -39.46 -21.88
CA VAL A 375 -15.64 -39.65 -22.19
C VAL A 375 -14.90 -40.46 -21.13
N GLY A 376 -15.27 -40.32 -19.85
CA GLY A 376 -14.68 -41.10 -18.75
C GLY A 376 -15.15 -42.55 -18.64
N GLN A 377 -16.11 -42.98 -19.47
CA GLN A 377 -16.65 -44.34 -19.56
C GLN A 377 -16.21 -45.06 -20.85
N LEU A 378 -15.39 -44.43 -21.68
CA LEU A 378 -14.78 -45.07 -22.84
C LEU A 378 -13.79 -46.15 -22.41
N THR A 379 -13.65 -47.21 -23.21
CA THR A 379 -12.58 -48.20 -23.01
C THR A 379 -11.21 -47.54 -23.15
N ALA A 380 -10.15 -48.22 -22.68
CA ALA A 380 -8.81 -47.66 -22.78
C ALA A 380 -8.39 -47.37 -24.23
N GLY A 381 -8.77 -48.23 -25.18
CA GLY A 381 -8.57 -48.03 -26.62
C GLY A 381 -9.37 -46.85 -27.17
N GLU A 382 -10.69 -46.85 -26.96
CA GLU A 382 -11.59 -45.75 -27.39
C GLU A 382 -11.12 -44.38 -26.86
N LEU A 383 -10.66 -44.34 -25.59
CA LEU A 383 -10.15 -43.12 -24.96
C LEU A 383 -8.80 -42.67 -25.55
N LEU A 384 -7.93 -43.61 -25.93
CA LEU A 384 -6.67 -43.30 -26.60
C LEU A 384 -6.93 -42.71 -27.99
N ASP A 385 -7.80 -43.35 -28.78
CA ASP A 385 -8.16 -42.88 -30.11
C ASP A 385 -8.83 -41.51 -30.07
N PHE A 386 -9.71 -41.28 -29.08
CA PHE A 386 -10.30 -39.95 -28.88
C PHE A 386 -9.25 -38.88 -28.57
N LYS A 387 -8.22 -39.20 -27.80
CA LYS A 387 -7.11 -38.28 -27.53
C LYS A 387 -6.31 -37.99 -28.80
N LEU A 388 -5.98 -39.03 -29.58
CA LEU A 388 -5.27 -38.88 -30.86
C LEU A 388 -6.06 -37.99 -31.83
N ILE A 389 -7.36 -38.24 -32.00
CA ILE A 389 -8.27 -37.40 -32.81
C ILE A 389 -8.26 -35.94 -32.32
N LYS A 390 -8.32 -35.74 -31.00
CA LYS A 390 -8.35 -34.39 -30.42
C LYS A 390 -7.01 -33.67 -30.57
N ASP A 391 -5.89 -34.37 -30.45
CA ASP A 391 -4.55 -33.81 -30.57
C ASP A 391 -4.26 -33.44 -32.03
N ASP A 392 -4.59 -34.33 -32.97
CA ASP A 392 -4.48 -34.06 -34.41
C ASP A 392 -5.34 -32.86 -34.84
N PHE A 393 -6.60 -32.80 -34.37
CA PHE A 393 -7.46 -31.65 -34.60
C PHE A 393 -6.87 -30.36 -34.04
N ASN A 394 -6.37 -30.36 -32.80
CA ASN A 394 -5.81 -29.16 -32.18
C ASN A 394 -4.54 -28.69 -32.89
N LYS A 395 -3.72 -29.62 -33.39
CA LYS A 395 -2.51 -29.33 -34.15
C LYS A 395 -2.88 -28.69 -35.49
N THR A 396 -3.70 -29.38 -36.29
CA THR A 396 -4.14 -28.90 -37.61
C THR A 396 -4.85 -27.55 -37.53
N ILE A 397 -5.78 -27.38 -36.58
CA ILE A 397 -6.42 -26.09 -36.35
C ILE A 397 -5.42 -25.05 -35.88
N GLY A 398 -4.50 -25.37 -34.98
CA GLY A 398 -3.49 -24.42 -34.49
C GLY A 398 -2.62 -23.85 -35.60
N ASP A 399 -2.21 -24.71 -36.53
CA ASP A 399 -1.39 -24.33 -37.69
C ASP A 399 -2.19 -23.47 -38.68
N GLU A 400 -3.47 -23.75 -38.88
CA GLU A 400 -4.28 -23.07 -39.92
C GLU A 400 -5.11 -21.88 -39.40
N PHE A 401 -5.34 -21.76 -38.08
CA PHE A 401 -6.28 -20.80 -37.47
C PHE A 401 -6.04 -19.35 -37.90
N HIS A 402 -4.78 -18.96 -38.06
CA HIS A 402 -4.36 -17.61 -38.38
C HIS A 402 -4.70 -17.17 -39.82
N LYS A 403 -5.00 -18.12 -40.71
CA LYS A 403 -5.50 -17.83 -42.06
C LYS A 403 -6.94 -17.30 -42.00
N PHE A 404 -7.75 -17.87 -41.09
CA PHE A 404 -9.17 -17.56 -40.94
C PHE A 404 -9.45 -16.41 -39.98
N PHE A 405 -8.70 -16.30 -38.89
CA PHE A 405 -8.89 -15.24 -37.90
C PHE A 405 -7.59 -14.45 -37.72
N THR A 406 -7.70 -13.14 -37.49
CA THR A 406 -6.56 -12.29 -37.13
C THR A 406 -6.03 -12.72 -35.77
N CYS A 407 -5.13 -13.71 -35.75
CA CYS A 407 -4.45 -14.03 -34.52
C CYS A 407 -3.49 -12.88 -34.22
N ARG A 408 -3.74 -12.16 -33.13
CA ARG A 408 -2.86 -11.08 -32.67
C ARG A 408 -1.62 -11.68 -31.99
N ASN A 409 -0.98 -12.66 -32.66
CA ASN A 409 0.16 -13.44 -32.18
C ASN A 409 1.45 -12.64 -32.06
N ASP A 410 1.46 -11.38 -32.49
CA ASP A 410 2.28 -10.36 -31.82
C ASP A 410 1.70 -10.07 -30.44
N ASN A 411 1.75 -11.05 -29.52
CA ASN A 411 1.24 -10.87 -28.17
C ASN A 411 2.00 -9.68 -27.54
N PRO A 412 1.38 -8.49 -27.45
CA PRO A 412 2.09 -7.31 -27.00
C PRO A 412 2.46 -7.48 -25.52
N VAL A 413 1.82 -8.41 -24.80
CA VAL A 413 2.17 -8.74 -23.41
C VAL A 413 3.47 -9.51 -23.34
N ARG A 414 3.70 -10.55 -24.16
CA ARG A 414 4.97 -11.31 -24.13
C ARG A 414 6.14 -10.45 -24.62
N LYS A 415 5.97 -9.72 -25.74
CA LYS A 415 6.95 -8.72 -26.19
C LYS A 415 7.16 -7.60 -25.15
N ARG A 416 6.13 -7.16 -24.41
CA ARG A 416 6.28 -6.19 -23.29
C ARG A 416 7.00 -6.79 -22.08
N VAL A 417 6.76 -8.04 -21.73
CA VAL A 417 7.41 -8.70 -20.58
C VAL A 417 8.89 -8.92 -20.88
N GLU A 418 9.22 -9.40 -22.07
CA GLU A 418 10.62 -9.53 -22.52
C GLU A 418 11.29 -8.15 -22.66
N ALA A 419 10.58 -7.13 -23.16
CA ALA A 419 11.10 -5.76 -23.19
C ALA A 419 11.30 -5.17 -21.78
N LYS A 420 10.44 -5.51 -20.81
CA LYS A 420 10.57 -5.08 -19.41
C LYS A 420 11.73 -5.77 -18.70
N ASP A 421 11.93 -7.07 -18.91
CA ASP A 421 13.09 -7.79 -18.36
C ASP A 421 14.40 -7.27 -18.95
N LYS A 422 14.43 -7.05 -20.28
CA LYS A 422 15.55 -6.39 -20.97
C LYS A 422 15.83 -5.00 -20.40
N ARG A 423 14.80 -4.19 -20.09
CA ARG A 423 14.96 -2.88 -19.45
C ARG A 423 15.51 -2.96 -18.03
N ALA A 424 15.05 -3.93 -17.23
CA ALA A 424 15.54 -4.11 -15.85
C ALA A 424 17.02 -4.54 -15.85
N LYS A 425 17.38 -5.52 -16.68
CA LYS A 425 18.77 -5.97 -16.85
C LYS A 425 19.68 -4.85 -17.36
N LEU A 426 19.21 -4.06 -18.33
CA LEU A 426 19.93 -2.89 -18.84
C LEU A 426 20.11 -1.80 -17.77
N ALA A 427 19.12 -1.56 -16.90
CA ALA A 427 19.24 -0.62 -15.79
C ALA A 427 20.26 -1.08 -14.73
N ILE A 428 20.29 -2.38 -14.42
CA ILE A 428 21.29 -2.96 -13.52
C ILE A 428 22.69 -2.88 -14.14
N PHE A 429 22.82 -3.22 -15.42
CA PHE A 429 24.08 -3.11 -16.16
C PHE A 429 24.60 -1.67 -16.13
N TYR A 430 23.76 -0.70 -16.48
CA TYR A 430 24.13 0.71 -16.53
C TYR A 430 24.57 1.23 -15.15
N TYR A 431 23.87 0.85 -14.07
CA TYR A 431 24.25 1.20 -12.70
C TYR A 431 25.67 0.73 -12.32
N LEU A 432 26.01 -0.50 -12.70
CA LEU A 432 27.31 -1.10 -12.42
C LEU A 432 28.41 -0.53 -13.33
N TYR A 433 28.08 -0.26 -14.59
CA TYR A 433 28.96 0.35 -15.58
C TYR A 433 29.41 1.75 -15.16
N GLU A 434 28.50 2.61 -14.71
CA GLU A 434 28.84 3.98 -14.27
C GLU A 434 29.76 4.01 -13.06
N ARG A 435 29.58 3.08 -12.11
CA ARG A 435 30.43 2.97 -10.93
C ARG A 435 31.79 2.31 -11.24
N LYS A 436 32.08 2.08 -12.52
CA LYS A 436 33.31 1.41 -13.01
C LYS A 436 33.53 0.05 -12.33
N ARG A 437 32.44 -0.67 -12.04
CA ARG A 437 32.46 -1.99 -11.38
C ARG A 437 32.50 -3.11 -12.40
N GLN A 438 33.61 -3.16 -13.14
CA GLN A 438 33.81 -4.11 -14.22
C GLN A 438 33.79 -5.56 -13.72
N ASP A 439 34.32 -5.80 -12.53
CA ASP A 439 34.30 -7.08 -11.80
C ASP A 439 32.88 -7.64 -11.61
N VAL A 440 31.93 -6.79 -11.19
CA VAL A 440 30.55 -7.21 -10.92
C VAL A 440 29.77 -7.38 -12.24
N LEU A 441 30.05 -6.52 -13.22
CA LEU A 441 29.50 -6.70 -14.57
C LEU A 441 29.92 -8.04 -15.16
N GLU A 442 31.18 -8.41 -14.97
CA GLU A 442 31.74 -9.68 -15.45
C GLU A 442 31.09 -10.90 -14.81
N ALA A 443 30.73 -10.79 -13.54
CA ALA A 443 30.07 -11.87 -12.79
C ALA A 443 28.57 -12.03 -13.12
N ILE A 444 27.86 -10.96 -13.49
CA ILE A 444 26.39 -10.98 -13.66
C ILE A 444 25.98 -11.13 -15.12
N PHE A 445 26.77 -10.61 -16.06
CA PHE A 445 26.45 -10.58 -17.48
C PHE A 445 27.56 -11.26 -18.27
N ASP A 446 27.18 -12.17 -19.18
CA ASP A 446 28.10 -12.72 -20.18
C ASP A 446 28.65 -11.62 -21.09
N GLU A 447 29.82 -11.87 -21.70
CA GLU A 447 30.54 -10.87 -22.48
C GLU A 447 29.72 -10.31 -23.65
N GLU A 448 28.92 -11.14 -24.33
CA GLU A 448 28.04 -10.71 -25.43
C GLU A 448 26.97 -9.74 -24.93
N THR A 449 26.30 -10.07 -23.81
CA THR A 449 25.32 -9.20 -23.17
C THR A 449 25.95 -7.90 -22.68
N ARG A 450 27.18 -7.93 -22.14
CA ARG A 450 27.91 -6.72 -21.73
C ARG A 450 28.18 -5.81 -22.91
N LYS A 451 28.75 -6.31 -24.01
CA LYS A 451 29.02 -5.52 -25.22
C LYS A 451 27.73 -4.94 -25.80
N LYS A 452 26.66 -5.74 -25.86
CA LYS A 452 25.34 -5.32 -26.35
C LYS A 452 24.71 -4.23 -25.47
N PHE A 453 24.88 -4.30 -24.16
CA PHE A 453 24.36 -3.28 -23.25
C PHE A 453 25.23 -2.03 -23.20
N ALA A 454 26.55 -2.15 -23.28
CA ALA A 454 27.48 -1.02 -23.39
C ALA A 454 27.20 -0.21 -24.67
N SER A 455 27.13 -0.88 -25.82
CA SER A 455 26.78 -0.26 -27.10
C SER A 455 25.40 0.42 -27.05
N LYS A 456 24.43 -0.17 -26.34
CA LYS A 456 23.13 0.48 -26.12
C LYS A 456 23.21 1.68 -25.18
N VAL A 457 24.04 1.64 -24.14
CA VAL A 457 24.22 2.78 -23.25
C VAL A 457 24.81 3.96 -24.02
N GLU A 458 25.80 3.69 -24.87
CA GLU A 458 26.42 4.67 -25.78
C GLU A 458 25.41 5.18 -26.83
N GLU A 459 24.68 4.28 -27.51
CA GLU A 459 23.67 4.61 -28.53
C GLU A 459 22.50 5.42 -27.96
N MET A 460 22.02 5.06 -26.77
CA MET A 460 20.85 5.72 -26.21
C MET A 460 21.19 7.11 -25.62
N GLY A 461 22.46 7.47 -25.49
CA GLY A 461 22.89 8.75 -24.90
C GLY A 461 22.20 9.03 -23.57
N ILE A 462 21.89 7.98 -22.79
CA ILE A 462 21.03 8.10 -21.62
C ILE A 462 21.79 8.86 -20.56
N ASP A 463 21.35 10.10 -20.37
CA ASP A 463 21.70 10.92 -19.23
C ASP A 463 21.40 10.18 -17.91
N ILE A 464 22.39 10.16 -17.01
CA ILE A 464 22.47 9.61 -15.64
C ILE A 464 21.14 9.71 -14.86
N THR A 465 20.37 10.76 -15.16
CA THR A 465 19.00 11.00 -14.74
C THR A 465 18.10 9.73 -14.78
N SER A 466 18.28 8.77 -15.70
CA SER A 466 17.35 7.64 -15.84
C SER A 466 17.31 6.63 -14.67
N ILE A 467 18.46 6.30 -14.03
CA ILE A 467 18.47 5.34 -12.90
C ILE A 467 17.98 6.00 -11.62
N LEU A 468 18.48 7.19 -11.28
CA LEU A 468 18.02 7.94 -10.11
C LEU A 468 16.52 8.18 -10.21
N ARG A 469 16.02 8.52 -11.40
CA ARG A 469 14.58 8.61 -11.72
C ARG A 469 13.84 7.32 -11.44
N THR A 470 14.40 6.18 -11.86
CA THR A 470 13.78 4.86 -11.65
C THR A 470 13.74 4.49 -10.16
N TYR A 471 14.84 4.69 -9.43
CA TYR A 471 14.91 4.43 -8.00
C TYR A 471 14.00 5.36 -7.19
N ALA A 472 14.03 6.67 -7.48
CA ALA A 472 13.17 7.64 -6.81
C ALA A 472 11.68 7.37 -7.07
N TYR A 473 11.32 6.95 -8.29
CA TYR A 473 9.97 6.50 -8.62
C TYR A 473 9.57 5.25 -7.83
N TRP A 474 10.45 4.25 -7.75
CA TRP A 474 10.21 3.04 -6.95
C TRP A 474 10.06 3.37 -5.46
N ARG A 475 10.97 4.17 -4.89
CA ARG A 475 10.95 4.64 -3.49
C ARG A 475 9.62 5.34 -3.18
N ARG A 476 9.16 6.23 -4.06
CA ARG A 476 7.86 6.89 -3.94
C ARG A 476 6.71 5.89 -3.90
N ILE A 477 6.71 4.89 -4.78
CA ILE A 477 5.65 3.85 -4.82
C ILE A 477 5.64 3.03 -3.52
N GLU A 478 6.80 2.60 -3.02
CA GLU A 478 6.87 1.80 -1.80
C GLU A 478 6.43 2.61 -0.57
N LEU A 479 6.90 3.85 -0.43
CA LEU A 479 6.46 4.73 0.65
C LEU A 479 4.96 5.03 0.59
N LYS A 480 4.37 5.10 -0.62
CA LYS A 480 2.92 5.28 -0.79
C LYS A 480 2.10 4.09 -0.29
N LYS A 481 2.66 2.88 -0.34
CA LYS A 481 1.98 1.68 0.18
C LYS A 481 1.97 1.65 1.71
N THR A 482 3.04 2.12 2.34
CA THR A 482 3.17 2.15 3.80
C THR A 482 2.41 3.33 4.41
N ILE A 483 2.45 4.50 3.76
CA ILE A 483 1.83 5.75 4.23
C ILE A 483 0.54 6.02 3.45
N LYS A 484 -0.52 5.30 3.79
CA LYS A 484 -1.85 5.54 3.20
C LYS A 484 -2.37 6.93 3.57
N GLY A 485 -2.63 7.75 2.55
CA GLY A 485 -3.18 9.10 2.73
C GLY A 485 -2.17 10.16 3.20
N GLY A 486 -0.86 9.89 3.08
CA GLY A 486 0.17 10.91 3.30
C GLY A 486 0.16 11.96 2.18
N ILE A 487 0.53 13.19 2.52
CA ILE A 487 0.72 14.28 1.55
C ILE A 487 2.11 14.13 0.95
N GLU A 488 2.22 14.05 -0.38
CA GLU A 488 3.51 13.92 -1.05
C GLU A 488 4.25 15.27 -0.99
N ILE A 489 5.53 15.28 -0.57
CA ILE A 489 6.38 16.49 -0.57
C ILE A 489 7.31 16.44 -1.79
N TRP A 490 7.30 17.50 -2.58
CA TRP A 490 8.08 17.63 -3.81
C TRP A 490 8.88 18.92 -3.82
N LYS A 491 10.14 18.89 -4.26
CA LYS A 491 10.96 20.10 -4.45
C LYS A 491 10.94 20.53 -5.92
N CYS A 492 10.45 21.72 -6.22
CA CYS A 492 10.48 22.19 -7.61
C CYS A 492 11.92 22.43 -8.06
N GLN A 493 12.35 21.82 -9.16
CA GLN A 493 13.72 21.95 -9.69
C GLN A 493 14.05 23.36 -10.23
N LEU A 494 13.04 24.20 -10.54
CA LEU A 494 13.32 25.54 -11.05
C LEU A 494 13.40 26.59 -9.93
N CYS A 495 12.48 26.54 -8.96
CA CYS A 495 12.38 27.58 -7.92
C CYS A 495 12.72 27.07 -6.51
N GLU A 496 13.15 25.83 -6.38
CA GLU A 496 13.52 25.15 -5.14
C GLU A 496 12.44 25.09 -4.05
N LYS A 497 11.22 25.56 -4.33
CA LYS A 497 10.09 25.55 -3.38
C LYS A 497 9.59 24.12 -3.15
N GLU A 498 9.42 23.79 -1.87
CA GLU A 498 8.76 22.57 -1.45
C GLU A 498 7.24 22.68 -1.58
N ILE A 499 6.65 21.78 -2.35
CA ILE A 499 5.23 21.70 -2.62
C ILE A 499 4.67 20.46 -1.94
N LYS A 500 3.76 20.71 -0.99
CA LYS A 500 2.96 19.67 -0.35
C LYS A 500 1.75 19.35 -1.24
N ALA A 501 1.85 18.26 -1.99
CA ALA A 501 0.87 17.84 -2.97
C ALA A 501 -0.03 16.73 -2.42
N THR A 502 -1.30 17.05 -2.23
CA THR A 502 -2.35 16.06 -1.95
C THR A 502 -2.73 15.31 -3.23
N THR A 503 -2.66 16.01 -4.36
CA THR A 503 -2.99 15.50 -5.67
C THR A 503 -1.96 15.93 -6.71
N VAL A 504 -1.91 15.23 -7.84
CA VAL A 504 -1.08 15.63 -8.99
C VAL A 504 -1.47 17.03 -9.50
N ARG A 505 -2.71 17.48 -9.24
CA ARG A 505 -3.18 18.81 -9.63
C ARG A 505 -2.42 19.94 -8.92
N ASP A 506 -1.97 19.72 -7.68
CA ASP A 506 -1.22 20.72 -6.92
C ASP A 506 0.13 21.01 -7.59
N LEU A 507 0.83 19.95 -8.01
CA LEU A 507 2.08 20.06 -8.78
C LEU A 507 1.83 20.75 -10.13
N ILE A 508 0.76 20.38 -10.83
CA ILE A 508 0.44 20.98 -12.14
C ILE A 508 0.10 22.47 -12.01
N ASN A 509 -0.64 22.87 -10.97
CA ASN A 509 -0.92 24.28 -10.71
C ASN A 509 0.36 25.06 -10.40
N HIS A 510 1.32 24.45 -9.72
CA HIS A 510 2.64 25.03 -9.50
C HIS A 510 3.43 25.18 -10.82
N ILE A 511 3.44 24.17 -11.69
CA ILE A 511 4.07 24.28 -13.03
C ILE A 511 3.51 25.47 -13.81
N GLY A 512 2.20 25.72 -13.71
CA GLY A 512 1.57 26.87 -14.34
C GLY A 512 2.10 28.23 -13.89
N THR A 513 2.79 28.32 -12.74
CA THR A 513 3.42 29.57 -12.30
C THR A 513 4.72 29.88 -13.02
N HIS A 514 5.37 28.86 -13.61
CA HIS A 514 6.63 29.01 -14.33
C HIS A 514 6.40 29.13 -15.83
N GLU A 515 5.50 28.32 -16.38
CA GLU A 515 5.27 28.22 -17.83
C GLU A 515 4.37 29.34 -18.40
N GLY A 516 4.06 30.37 -17.61
CA GLY A 516 3.08 31.40 -18.01
C GLY A 516 1.71 30.84 -18.36
N GLY A 517 1.41 29.61 -17.91
CA GLY A 517 0.19 28.88 -18.23
C GLY A 517 -1.00 29.53 -17.55
N SER A 518 -1.58 30.54 -18.18
CA SER A 518 -2.83 31.14 -17.73
C SER A 518 -4.02 30.56 -18.49
N CYS A 519 -5.11 30.35 -17.78
CA CYS A 519 -6.43 30.18 -18.37
C CYS A 519 -7.01 31.56 -18.65
N SER A 520 -7.47 31.79 -19.88
CA SER A 520 -8.25 32.99 -20.21
C SER A 520 -9.64 32.92 -19.59
N CYS A 521 -10.14 34.08 -19.16
CA CYS A 521 -11.54 34.21 -18.77
C CYS A 521 -12.44 33.89 -19.97
N ILE A 522 -13.52 33.14 -19.73
CA ILE A 522 -14.44 32.70 -20.78
C ILE A 522 -15.45 33.77 -21.21
N VAL A 523 -15.66 34.79 -20.35
CA VAL A 523 -16.60 35.89 -20.58
C VAL A 523 -16.02 36.84 -21.62
N ALA A 524 -16.83 37.14 -22.65
CA ALA A 524 -16.44 38.04 -23.73
C ALA A 524 -16.03 39.41 -23.19
N GLY A 525 -14.96 39.98 -23.74
CA GLY A 525 -14.43 41.29 -23.32
C GLY A 525 -13.62 41.31 -22.01
N CYS A 526 -13.55 40.22 -21.22
CA CYS A 526 -12.79 40.26 -19.97
C CYS A 526 -11.26 40.28 -20.17
N GLY A 527 -10.75 39.46 -21.10
CA GLY A 527 -9.30 39.38 -21.42
C GLY A 527 -8.37 38.90 -20.30
N LYS A 528 -8.84 38.76 -19.05
CA LYS A 528 -7.97 38.42 -17.92
C LYS A 528 -7.43 36.99 -18.01
N LEU A 529 -6.13 36.87 -17.75
CA LEU A 529 -5.37 35.64 -17.73
C LEU A 529 -5.06 35.24 -16.27
N MET A 530 -5.38 34.02 -15.86
CA MET A 530 -5.18 33.60 -14.48
C MET A 530 -4.97 32.09 -14.31
N LYS A 531 -4.53 31.68 -13.12
CA LYS A 531 -4.37 30.27 -12.77
C LYS A 531 -5.73 29.55 -12.72
N PRO A 532 -5.81 28.24 -13.01
CA PRO A 532 -7.06 27.47 -12.94
C PRO A 532 -7.83 27.62 -11.63
N THR A 533 -7.11 27.64 -10.50
CA THR A 533 -7.70 27.79 -9.17
C THR A 533 -8.29 29.18 -8.94
N SER A 534 -7.64 30.21 -9.49
CA SER A 534 -8.11 31.60 -9.43
C SER A 534 -9.26 31.87 -10.40
N LEU A 535 -9.35 31.15 -11.52
CA LEU A 535 -10.38 31.34 -12.54
C LEU A 535 -11.80 31.16 -11.98
N ARG A 536 -12.00 30.16 -11.12
CA ARG A 536 -13.31 29.95 -10.48
C ARG A 536 -13.71 31.11 -9.58
N GLY A 537 -12.76 31.63 -8.79
CA GLY A 537 -12.99 32.79 -7.93
C GLY A 537 -13.23 34.07 -8.73
N HIS A 538 -12.51 34.25 -9.83
CA HIS A 538 -12.69 35.38 -10.74
C HIS A 538 -14.06 35.38 -11.40
N LEU A 539 -14.50 34.26 -11.97
CA LEU A 539 -15.84 34.15 -12.57
C LEU A 539 -16.93 34.50 -11.54
N LYS A 540 -16.81 33.99 -10.33
CA LYS A 540 -17.74 34.29 -9.23
C LYS A 540 -17.72 35.76 -8.82
N ASN A 541 -16.54 36.33 -8.62
CA ASN A 541 -16.41 37.63 -7.97
C ASN A 541 -16.49 38.82 -8.93
N ILE A 542 -16.04 38.65 -10.18
CA ILE A 542 -15.99 39.73 -11.18
C ILE A 542 -17.17 39.66 -12.13
N HIS A 543 -17.63 38.45 -12.48
CA HIS A 543 -18.73 38.28 -13.44
C HIS A 543 -20.04 37.85 -12.78
N ALA A 544 -20.07 37.66 -11.45
CA ALA A 544 -21.21 37.08 -10.74
C ALA A 544 -21.65 35.70 -11.30
N LEU A 545 -20.78 35.03 -12.06
CA LEU A 545 -21.06 33.75 -12.69
C LEU A 545 -20.64 32.62 -11.74
N HIS A 546 -21.64 31.98 -11.13
CA HIS A 546 -21.41 30.73 -10.42
C HIS A 546 -21.22 29.59 -11.42
N PHE A 547 -20.44 28.58 -11.05
CA PHE A 547 -20.13 27.45 -11.94
C PHE A 547 -21.40 26.69 -12.37
N ASP A 548 -22.43 26.71 -11.53
CA ASP A 548 -23.71 26.04 -11.75
C ASP A 548 -24.67 26.89 -12.59
N HIS A 549 -24.34 28.17 -12.83
CA HIS A 549 -25.12 29.11 -13.65
C HIS A 549 -24.46 29.37 -15.01
N LEU A 550 -23.35 28.70 -15.32
CA LEU A 550 -22.76 28.78 -16.65
C LEU A 550 -23.70 28.10 -17.65
N ASP A 551 -24.00 28.78 -18.75
CA ASP A 551 -24.67 28.12 -19.86
C ASP A 551 -23.79 26.99 -20.43
N LYS A 552 -24.40 26.14 -21.25
CA LYS A 552 -23.72 24.97 -21.83
C LYS A 552 -22.46 25.37 -22.61
N GLU A 553 -22.50 26.47 -23.36
CA GLU A 553 -21.39 26.93 -24.18
C GLU A 553 -20.22 27.43 -23.32
N GLN A 554 -20.51 28.31 -22.36
CA GLN A 554 -19.59 28.84 -21.36
C GLN A 554 -18.91 27.71 -20.58
N TYR A 555 -19.69 26.73 -20.12
CA TYR A 555 -19.18 25.56 -19.43
C TYR A 555 -18.19 24.77 -20.29
N HIS A 556 -18.54 24.49 -21.55
CA HIS A 556 -17.65 23.77 -22.46
C HIS A 556 -16.39 24.57 -22.80
N LYS A 557 -16.50 25.88 -22.97
CA LYS A 557 -15.36 26.78 -23.19
C LYS A 557 -14.42 26.76 -21.98
N LEU A 558 -14.96 26.87 -20.76
CA LEU A 558 -14.19 26.80 -19.51
C LEU A 558 -13.47 25.46 -19.38
N ARG A 559 -14.18 24.37 -19.66
CA ARG A 559 -13.61 23.02 -19.60
C ARG A 559 -12.50 22.81 -20.62
N ARG A 560 -12.66 23.33 -21.85
CA ARG A 560 -11.60 23.32 -22.88
C ARG A 560 -10.37 24.11 -22.44
N THR A 561 -10.55 25.33 -21.91
CA THR A 561 -9.44 26.15 -21.41
C THR A 561 -8.67 25.45 -20.28
N LEU A 562 -9.40 24.91 -19.29
CA LEU A 562 -8.79 24.16 -18.18
C LEU A 562 -8.05 22.92 -18.66
N LEU A 563 -8.65 22.13 -19.57
CA LEU A 563 -8.02 20.93 -20.13
C LEU A 563 -6.76 21.25 -20.93
N SER A 564 -6.79 22.31 -21.74
CA SER A 564 -5.63 22.78 -22.49
C SER A 564 -4.47 23.14 -21.55
N PHE A 565 -4.75 23.90 -20.50
CA PHE A 565 -3.77 24.21 -19.45
C PHE A 565 -3.20 22.94 -18.81
N TYR A 566 -4.07 22.03 -18.33
CA TYR A 566 -3.62 20.81 -17.66
C TYR A 566 -2.82 19.90 -18.58
N LYS A 567 -3.18 19.82 -19.87
CA LYS A 567 -2.43 19.04 -20.87
C LYS A 567 -1.03 19.60 -21.06
N LYS A 568 -0.90 20.91 -21.29
CA LYS A 568 0.40 21.60 -21.43
C LYS A 568 1.26 21.47 -20.18
N ALA A 569 0.72 21.74 -19.00
CA ALA A 569 1.51 21.67 -17.77
C ALA A 569 1.89 20.22 -17.39
N ARG A 570 1.13 19.21 -17.83
CA ARG A 570 1.48 17.79 -17.60
C ARG A 570 2.69 17.34 -18.40
N THR A 571 2.89 17.83 -19.62
CA THR A 571 4.09 17.49 -20.42
C THR A 571 5.36 18.05 -19.78
N GLN A 572 5.24 19.18 -19.07
CA GLN A 572 6.34 19.81 -18.34
C GLN A 572 6.60 19.19 -16.97
N ARG A 573 5.82 18.20 -16.52
CA ARG A 573 5.95 17.67 -15.16
C ARG A 573 7.34 17.12 -14.87
N ASN A 574 7.94 16.37 -15.78
CA ASN A 574 9.25 15.77 -15.56
C ASN A 574 10.39 16.80 -15.54
N LYS A 575 10.16 18.01 -16.09
CA LYS A 575 11.11 19.13 -16.03
C LYS A 575 11.15 19.74 -14.63
N TYR A 576 9.99 19.99 -14.04
CA TYR A 576 9.87 20.67 -12.73
C TYR A 576 9.86 19.74 -11.53
N PHE A 577 9.27 18.56 -11.70
CA PHE A 577 9.05 17.55 -10.67
C PHE A 577 9.42 16.16 -11.20
N PRO A 578 10.69 15.95 -11.59
CA PRO A 578 11.19 14.62 -11.87
C PRO A 578 11.02 13.73 -10.61
N PRO A 579 10.94 12.40 -10.73
CA PRO A 579 10.83 11.52 -9.56
C PRO A 579 11.84 11.79 -8.43
N GLU A 580 13.03 12.26 -8.75
CA GLU A 580 14.12 12.65 -7.84
C GLU A 580 13.78 13.88 -6.99
N ALA A 581 12.90 14.75 -7.49
CA ALA A 581 12.34 15.87 -6.73
C ALA A 581 11.40 15.43 -5.61
N PHE A 582 11.02 14.15 -5.54
CA PHE A 582 10.21 13.64 -4.44
C PHE A 582 11.04 13.50 -3.17
N LEU A 583 10.71 14.30 -2.15
CA LEU A 583 11.43 14.31 -0.88
C LEU A 583 10.90 13.25 0.10
N GLY A 584 9.60 12.96 0.07
CA GLY A 584 8.97 12.04 0.99
C GLY A 584 7.47 12.29 1.17
N PHE A 585 6.93 11.80 2.28
CA PHE A 585 5.57 12.10 2.71
C PHE A 585 5.61 12.98 3.94
N ASP A 586 4.67 13.92 4.04
CA ASP A 586 4.42 14.62 5.30
C ASP A 586 3.79 13.61 6.28
N ASP A 587 4.44 13.41 7.43
CA ASP A 587 3.96 12.52 8.50
C ASP A 587 2.60 12.99 9.05
N LYS A 588 2.23 14.24 8.79
CA LYS A 588 0.89 14.76 9.04
C LYS A 588 -0.08 14.14 8.04
N LYS A 589 -0.67 13.00 8.41
CA LYS A 589 -1.83 12.42 7.69
C LYS A 589 -2.85 13.52 7.37
N ILE A 590 -3.47 13.44 6.20
CA ILE A 590 -4.54 14.37 5.75
C ILE A 590 -5.73 14.41 6.74
N GLY A 591 -5.85 13.43 7.64
CA GLY A 591 -6.70 13.54 8.82
C GLY A 591 -6.17 14.65 9.72
N GLY A 592 -6.76 15.84 9.62
CA GLY A 592 -6.40 16.98 10.48
C GLY A 592 -6.27 16.53 11.94
N LYS A 593 -5.39 17.21 12.71
CA LYS A 593 -5.10 16.95 14.15
C LYS A 593 -6.32 16.53 14.98
N THR A 594 -7.51 17.01 14.59
CA THR A 594 -8.84 16.56 15.02
C THR A 594 -9.08 15.07 15.22
N GLN A 595 -8.44 14.17 14.45
CA GLN A 595 -8.67 12.73 14.66
C GLN A 595 -8.07 12.21 15.97
N PHE A 596 -7.02 12.89 16.43
CA PHE A 596 -6.28 12.54 17.64
C PHE A 596 -6.81 13.26 18.87
N GLU A 597 -7.51 14.38 18.71
CA GLU A 597 -8.16 15.09 19.81
C GLU A 597 -9.52 14.46 20.13
N ASP A 598 -9.84 14.31 21.43
CA ASP A 598 -11.17 13.90 21.87
C ASP A 598 -12.21 14.89 21.34
N PRO A 599 -13.30 14.47 20.68
CA PRO A 599 -14.40 15.37 20.35
C PRO A 599 -15.13 15.94 21.57
N LYS A 600 -15.00 15.36 22.75
CA LYS A 600 -15.67 15.83 23.97
C LYS A 600 -14.85 16.94 24.62
N CYS A 601 -15.49 18.08 24.90
CA CYS A 601 -14.88 19.13 25.72
C CYS A 601 -14.73 18.62 27.15
N ARG A 602 -13.54 18.76 27.73
CA ARG A 602 -13.24 18.35 29.11
C ARG A 602 -13.98 19.20 30.15
N ASP A 603 -14.23 20.46 29.83
CA ASP A 603 -14.80 21.42 30.77
C ASP A 603 -16.34 21.26 30.89
N CYS A 604 -17.06 21.30 29.78
CA CYS A 604 -18.54 21.16 29.80
C CYS A 604 -19.07 19.79 29.33
N GLY A 605 -18.22 18.91 28.82
CA GLY A 605 -18.65 17.61 28.28
C GLY A 605 -19.32 17.65 26.90
N GLN A 606 -19.44 18.81 26.24
CA GLN A 606 -20.09 18.91 24.93
C GLN A 606 -19.29 18.22 23.82
N MET A 607 -19.98 17.46 22.96
CA MET A 607 -19.37 16.77 21.81
C MET A 607 -19.27 17.71 20.60
N VAL A 608 -18.05 18.14 20.26
CA VAL A 608 -17.76 19.05 19.15
C VAL A 608 -16.82 18.35 18.15
N ARG A 609 -17.37 17.86 17.04
CA ARG A 609 -16.62 17.01 16.07
C ARG A 609 -15.67 17.78 15.15
N VAL A 610 -15.98 19.04 14.86
CA VAL A 610 -15.26 19.85 13.84
C VAL A 610 -14.24 20.77 14.52
N ASN A 611 -12.97 20.77 14.09
CA ASN A 611 -11.90 21.61 14.69
C ASN A 611 -12.32 23.07 14.87
N THR A 612 -12.91 23.61 13.80
CA THR A 612 -13.25 25.03 13.78
C THR A 612 -14.41 25.35 14.72
N ALA A 613 -15.30 24.38 15.00
CA ALA A 613 -16.31 24.48 16.04
C ALA A 613 -15.70 24.30 17.43
N ARG A 614 -14.67 23.46 17.60
CA ARG A 614 -13.94 23.30 18.87
C ARG A 614 -13.27 24.60 19.30
N ARG A 615 -12.56 25.27 18.38
CA ARG A 615 -11.96 26.59 18.65
C ARG A 615 -13.01 27.63 19.07
N TYR A 616 -14.16 27.62 18.41
CA TYR A 616 -15.28 28.51 18.77
C TYR A 616 -15.82 28.18 20.17
N HIS A 617 -16.00 26.90 20.46
CA HIS A 617 -16.45 26.41 21.74
C HIS A 617 -15.47 26.79 22.87
N VAL A 618 -14.16 26.60 22.68
CA VAL A 618 -13.13 27.04 23.65
C VAL A 618 -13.14 28.55 23.82
N ALA A 619 -13.35 29.32 22.75
CA ALA A 619 -13.44 30.76 22.85
C ALA A 619 -14.61 31.23 23.72
N GLN A 620 -15.72 30.48 23.76
CA GLN A 620 -16.84 30.76 24.66
C GLN A 620 -16.44 30.51 26.12
N HIS A 621 -15.78 29.38 26.40
CA HIS A 621 -15.26 29.08 27.76
C HIS A 621 -14.27 30.15 28.26
N LEU A 622 -13.43 30.66 27.38
CA LEU A 622 -12.43 31.67 27.70
C LEU A 622 -12.97 33.11 27.63
N ASN A 623 -14.26 33.29 27.32
CA ASN A 623 -14.89 34.59 27.07
C ASN A 623 -14.09 35.51 26.12
N LEU A 624 -13.51 34.92 25.07
CA LEU A 624 -12.68 35.63 24.08
C LEU A 624 -13.56 36.34 23.06
N LEU A 625 -14.05 37.51 23.45
CA LEU A 625 -14.77 38.42 22.58
C LEU A 625 -13.83 39.59 22.19
N CYS A 626 -13.84 39.94 20.90
CA CYS A 626 -13.18 41.14 20.41
C CYS A 626 -14.21 42.24 20.14
N LYS A 627 -13.85 43.50 20.37
CA LYS A 627 -14.64 44.64 19.91
C LYS A 627 -14.69 44.64 18.37
N CYS A 628 -15.78 45.16 17.80
CA CYS A 628 -15.84 45.41 16.37
C CYS A 628 -14.73 46.41 15.97
N VAL A 629 -14.16 46.23 14.78
CA VAL A 629 -13.09 47.08 14.26
C VAL A 629 -13.61 48.40 13.66
N VAL A 630 -14.92 48.54 13.47
CA VAL A 630 -15.53 49.76 12.95
C VAL A 630 -15.75 50.73 14.10
N ASP A 631 -15.23 51.95 13.95
CA ASP A 631 -15.34 53.00 14.97
C ASP A 631 -16.79 53.28 15.36
N GLY A 632 -17.01 53.47 16.66
CA GLY A 632 -18.33 53.66 17.25
C GLY A 632 -19.14 52.37 17.45
N CYS A 633 -18.64 51.19 17.05
CA CYS A 633 -19.33 49.93 17.29
C CYS A 633 -18.85 49.23 18.57
N GLU A 634 -19.66 49.28 19.63
CA GLU A 634 -19.34 48.63 20.91
C GLU A 634 -19.62 47.11 20.94
N PHE A 635 -20.11 46.55 19.84
CA PHE A 635 -20.50 45.15 19.79
C PHE A 635 -19.30 44.23 19.97
N ARG A 636 -19.37 43.37 20.99
CA ARG A 636 -18.34 42.36 21.28
C ARG A 636 -18.71 41.04 20.60
N ILE A 637 -17.82 40.56 19.73
CA ILE A 637 -18.09 39.41 18.89
C ILE A 637 -16.90 38.45 18.87
N ASN A 638 -17.15 37.19 18.54
CA ASN A 638 -16.08 36.24 18.29
C ASN A 638 -15.30 36.63 17.01
N PRO A 639 -13.96 36.56 17.01
CA PRO A 639 -13.12 36.91 15.85
C PRO A 639 -13.50 36.20 14.53
N ARG A 640 -14.14 35.02 14.62
CA ARG A 640 -14.61 34.28 13.44
C ARG A 640 -15.90 34.83 12.84
N THR A 641 -16.79 35.36 13.67
CA THR A 641 -18.08 35.92 13.23
C THR A 641 -18.01 37.42 12.93
N VAL A 642 -16.86 38.07 13.20
CA VAL A 642 -16.60 39.46 12.80
C VAL A 642 -16.96 39.73 11.33
N ILE A 643 -16.61 38.86 10.38
CA ILE A 643 -16.96 39.12 8.96
C ILE A 643 -18.47 39.17 8.76
N ALA A 644 -19.21 38.25 9.38
CA ALA A 644 -20.66 38.23 9.26
C ALA A 644 -21.29 39.48 9.90
N HIS A 645 -20.76 39.92 11.03
CA HIS A 645 -21.18 41.15 11.69
C HIS A 645 -20.87 42.40 10.85
N LEU A 646 -19.67 42.51 10.28
CA LEU A 646 -19.31 43.59 9.35
C LEU A 646 -20.29 43.68 8.19
N SER A 647 -20.66 42.53 7.61
CA SER A 647 -21.60 42.49 6.49
C SER A 647 -23.06 42.76 6.89
N THR A 648 -23.49 42.43 8.11
CA THR A 648 -24.89 42.54 8.53
C THR A 648 -25.22 43.83 9.27
N ARG A 649 -24.28 44.34 10.08
CA ARG A 649 -24.49 45.55 10.90
C ARG A 649 -23.88 46.81 10.27
N HIS A 650 -22.81 46.65 9.50
CA HIS A 650 -22.11 47.78 8.88
C HIS A 650 -22.23 47.78 7.35
N SER A 651 -22.85 46.76 6.75
CA SER A 651 -22.90 46.56 5.30
C SER A 651 -21.52 46.63 4.63
N LYS A 652 -20.43 46.39 5.38
CA LYS A 652 -19.05 46.43 4.91
C LYS A 652 -18.55 45.01 4.61
N LYS A 653 -17.89 44.85 3.45
CA LYS A 653 -17.06 43.68 3.12
C LYS A 653 -15.63 43.92 3.61
N VAL A 654 -14.85 42.85 3.78
CA VAL A 654 -13.43 42.96 4.19
C VAL A 654 -12.60 43.85 3.25
N ALA A 655 -12.95 43.88 1.96
CA ALA A 655 -12.27 44.70 0.96
C ALA A 655 -12.64 46.20 1.02
N GLN A 656 -13.66 46.57 1.82
CA GLN A 656 -14.14 47.95 2.00
C GLN A 656 -13.71 48.52 3.36
N LEU A 657 -12.93 47.78 4.14
CA LEU A 657 -12.37 48.26 5.39
C LEU A 657 -11.23 49.25 5.10
N THR A 658 -11.05 50.25 5.97
CA THR A 658 -9.87 51.12 5.90
C THR A 658 -8.59 50.32 6.20
N ALA A 659 -7.43 50.90 5.92
CA ALA A 659 -6.15 50.24 6.19
C ALA A 659 -6.00 49.91 7.69
N GLU A 660 -6.47 50.81 8.56
CA GLU A 660 -6.47 50.71 10.01
C GLU A 660 -7.45 49.62 10.49
N GLU A 661 -8.70 49.64 10.03
CA GLU A 661 -9.72 48.63 10.34
C GLU A 661 -9.24 47.22 9.91
N LEU A 662 -8.60 47.12 8.75
CA LEU A 662 -8.08 45.86 8.22
C LEU A 662 -6.85 45.36 9.00
N PHE A 663 -5.96 46.27 9.41
CA PHE A 663 -4.82 45.95 10.26
C PHE A 663 -5.27 45.43 11.62
N GLU A 664 -6.22 46.11 12.27
CA GLU A 664 -6.80 45.69 13.55
C GLU A 664 -7.50 44.33 13.45
N LEU A 665 -8.25 44.10 12.36
CA LEU A 665 -8.88 42.81 12.10
C LEU A 665 -7.85 41.68 11.97
N ARG A 666 -6.69 41.94 11.33
CA ARG A 666 -5.61 40.97 11.22
C ARG A 666 -4.95 40.72 12.57
N ARG A 667 -4.70 41.77 13.37
CA ARG A 667 -4.14 41.68 14.71
C ARG A 667 -5.01 40.83 15.64
N ILE A 668 -6.30 41.16 15.75
CA ILE A 668 -7.28 40.40 16.54
C ILE A 668 -7.29 38.91 16.17
N ARG A 669 -7.22 38.58 14.87
CA ARG A 669 -7.17 37.19 14.39
C ARG A 669 -5.88 36.48 14.74
N ALA A 670 -4.75 37.17 14.66
CA ALA A 670 -3.45 36.63 15.03
C ALA A 670 -3.42 36.30 16.53
N ASP A 671 -3.87 37.23 17.36
CA ASP A 671 -3.94 37.06 18.82
C ASP A 671 -4.89 35.93 19.20
N PHE A 672 -6.07 35.88 18.59
CA PHE A 672 -7.01 34.77 18.79
C PHE A 672 -6.39 33.41 18.47
N ASN A 673 -5.70 33.29 17.33
CA ASN A 673 -5.06 32.03 16.94
C ASN A 673 -3.95 31.62 17.93
N LYS A 674 -3.17 32.59 18.42
CA LYS A 674 -2.11 32.37 19.41
C LYS A 674 -2.68 31.89 20.75
N VAL A 675 -3.83 32.41 21.18
CA VAL A 675 -4.53 31.91 22.37
C VAL A 675 -5.09 30.51 22.13
N MET A 676 -5.73 30.27 20.98
CA MET A 676 -6.26 28.94 20.64
C MET A 676 -5.19 27.86 20.58
N GLU A 677 -4.00 28.15 20.05
CA GLU A 677 -2.89 27.18 20.03
C GLU A 677 -2.45 26.75 21.43
N ARG A 678 -2.50 27.69 22.40
CA ARG A 678 -2.13 27.43 23.80
C ARG A 678 -3.24 26.80 24.63
N GLU A 679 -4.50 27.14 24.38
CA GLU A 679 -5.60 26.73 25.27
C GLU A 679 -6.40 25.55 24.74
N LEU A 680 -6.49 25.35 23.42
CA LEU A 680 -7.39 24.35 22.81
C LEU A 680 -7.20 22.93 23.37
N HIS A 681 -5.95 22.53 23.60
CA HIS A 681 -5.62 21.18 24.08
C HIS A 681 -6.00 20.93 25.55
N LYS A 682 -6.26 21.99 26.34
CA LYS A 682 -6.76 21.85 27.72
C LYS A 682 -8.23 21.42 27.74
N PHE A 683 -9.01 21.93 26.79
CA PHE A 683 -10.42 21.61 26.61
C PHE A 683 -10.63 20.35 25.77
N PHE A 684 -9.81 20.13 24.74
CA PHE A 684 -9.87 18.96 23.88
C PHE A 684 -8.52 18.25 23.92
N PRO A 685 -8.27 17.45 24.97
CA PRO A 685 -7.02 16.71 25.08
C PRO A 685 -6.85 15.81 23.87
N TYR A 686 -5.59 15.60 23.46
CA TYR A 686 -5.30 14.47 22.61
C TYR A 686 -5.81 13.23 23.33
N LYS A 687 -6.59 12.41 22.64
CA LYS A 687 -6.87 11.05 23.06
C LYS A 687 -5.51 10.48 23.42
N GLU A 688 -5.29 10.28 24.71
CA GLU A 688 -4.15 9.51 25.17
C GLU A 688 -4.19 8.26 24.31
N GLU A 689 -3.12 8.03 23.53
CA GLU A 689 -2.98 6.75 22.85
C GLU A 689 -3.24 5.73 23.94
N ILE A 690 -4.40 5.05 23.86
CA ILE A 690 -4.94 4.18 24.90
C ILE A 690 -3.74 3.49 25.51
N SER A 691 -3.37 3.87 26.73
CA SER A 691 -2.16 3.37 27.34
C SER A 691 -2.29 1.86 27.26
N GLU A 692 -1.29 1.21 26.68
CA GLU A 692 -1.40 -0.18 26.22
C GLU A 692 -1.75 -1.18 27.33
N ASP A 693 -1.81 -0.71 28.58
CA ASP A 693 -2.22 -1.40 29.78
C ASP A 693 -3.74 -1.65 29.88
N HIS A 694 -4.62 -0.85 29.23
CA HIS A 694 -6.08 -1.04 29.31
C HIS A 694 -6.69 -1.94 28.23
N PHE A 695 -5.90 -2.47 27.29
CA PHE A 695 -6.36 -3.48 26.32
C PHE A 695 -6.36 -4.92 26.90
N GLY A 696 -5.98 -5.10 28.16
CA GLY A 696 -5.87 -6.40 28.83
C GLY A 696 -7.17 -6.95 29.44
N ASP A 697 -8.21 -6.12 29.57
CA ASP A 697 -9.45 -6.50 30.27
C ASP A 697 -10.65 -6.71 29.32
N PHE A 698 -10.48 -6.46 28.01
CA PHE A 698 -11.53 -6.61 27.00
C PHE A 698 -11.25 -7.69 25.92
N LEU A 699 -10.16 -8.45 26.05
CA LEU A 699 -9.82 -9.60 25.20
C LEU A 699 -9.45 -10.81 26.06
#